data_AF-A0A834TVQ1-F1
#
_entry.id   AF-A0A834TVQ1-F1
#
_cell.length_a   1.000
_cell.length_b   1.000
_cell.length_c   1.000
_cell.angle_alpha   90.00
_cell.angle_beta   90.00
_cell.angle_gamma   90.00
#
_symmetry.space_group_name_H-M   'P 1'
#
loop_
_entity.id
_entity.type
_entity.pdbx_description
1 polymer ?
#
loop_
_entity_poly.entity_id
_entity_poly.type
_entity_poly.pdbx_seq_one_letter_code
_entity_poly.pdbx_strand_id
1 'polypeptide(L)'
;MSRRVRRKVARKGKEKVVLPCYPEIQDEVLTLDPERVVDWRSLPDDTVIQLFSCLSYRDRASLTSTCRTWKSLGSSPCLWTSLDLRSHRFDATMASSLAPRCVHLQRLRFRGAESADAIIHLQARNLREISGDYCRKITDATLAVIVARHELLESLQLGPDFCERISSDAIKAIAHCCPRLKKLRLSGIRDVNSDAINALAKHCPNLTDIGFIDCLNVDELALGNVSSVRFLSVAGTSSLKWGVVSHLWHKLPNLTGLDVSRTDIGPSAISRLLSSQSLRVLCALNCPILEEDSSFSANKYKNKLLIALFTDIFKGLAALFFDDTKNGKNVFLDWRNMKNNDKDLKEIMIWLEWILSHTLLRSAESIQQGLDNFWVEQGGALLLSLMQSPQEDVQERAATGLATFVVIDDENASIDCRRAEAVMRDGGIRLLLGLAKSWREGLQSEVAKAIANLSVNANVAKAVAEEGGIDILAGLARSMNKLVAEEAAGGLWNLSVGEEHKGAIAEAGGIQALVDLIFKWSSTGDGVLERAAGALANLAADDKCSTEVALAGGVHALVMLARNCKFEGVQEQAARALANLAAHGDSNSNNAAVGQETGALEALVQLTRSPHEGVRQEAAGALWNLSFDDRNREAIAAAGGVQALVALAQSCSNASPGLQERAAGALWGLSVSEANSIAIGREGGVAPLIALARSEAEDVHETAAGALWNLAFNPGNALRIVEEGGVSALVDLCSSSLSKMARFMAALALAYMFDGRMDEFALLGTSSEGVSKSVSLDGARRMALKHIEAFILMFSDPHGFAVASASSAPAALTQVTEGTRIQEAGHLRCSGSEIGRFVAMLRNPSSILKACAAFALLQFTIPGGRHAMHHASLMQNAGAARVLRGAAASATAPLEAKIFARIVLRNLEYHQTEQQSV
;
A
#
# COMPACT_ATOMS: atom_id res chain seq x y z
N MET A 1 -54.65 4.83 -14.95
CA MET A 1 -55.56 5.21 -16.05
C MET A 1 -54.73 5.14 -17.32
N SER A 2 -55.08 4.58 -18.47
CA SER A 2 -56.33 4.15 -19.09
C SER A 2 -56.13 2.81 -19.83
N ARG A 3 -57.20 2.02 -19.87
CA ARG A 3 -57.38 0.80 -20.69
C ARG A 3 -57.47 1.16 -22.19
N ARG A 4 -56.79 0.38 -23.04
CA ARG A 4 -57.04 0.06 -24.48
C ARG A 4 -55.65 -0.31 -25.02
N VAL A 5 -55.30 -1.52 -25.45
CA VAL A 5 -55.98 -2.38 -26.43
C VAL A 5 -55.55 -3.84 -26.15
N ARG A 6 -56.53 -4.73 -25.91
CA ARG A 6 -56.42 -6.18 -26.13
C ARG A 6 -57.02 -6.47 -27.49
N ARG A 7 -56.32 -7.23 -28.35
CA ARG A 7 -56.85 -8.43 -29.05
C ARG A 7 -55.84 -9.04 -30.04
N LYS A 8 -55.66 -10.36 -29.87
CA LYS A 8 -55.55 -11.47 -30.87
C LYS A 8 -54.39 -11.37 -31.88
N VAL A 9 -53.60 -12.42 -32.11
CA VAL A 9 -53.91 -13.78 -32.60
C VAL A 9 -52.76 -14.72 -32.16
N ALA A 10 -52.94 -15.74 -31.31
CA ALA A 10 -53.41 -17.12 -31.56
C ALA A 10 -52.57 -17.99 -32.54
N ARG A 11 -51.73 -18.86 -31.93
CA ARG A 11 -51.40 -20.27 -32.25
C ARG A 11 -50.80 -20.66 -33.62
N LYS A 12 -49.59 -21.24 -33.55
CA LYS A 12 -49.14 -22.60 -34.00
C LYS A 12 -47.62 -22.68 -33.74
N GLY A 13 -46.98 -23.75 -33.30
CA GLY A 13 -47.37 -25.14 -33.06
C GLY A 13 -46.34 -25.79 -32.12
N LYS A 14 -46.67 -26.99 -31.65
CA LYS A 14 -45.83 -27.84 -30.80
C LYS A 14 -44.62 -28.34 -31.58
N GLU A 15 -43.43 -28.27 -30.99
CA GLU A 15 -42.39 -29.27 -31.21
C GLU A 15 -41.60 -29.52 -29.91
N LYS A 16 -41.20 -30.78 -29.76
CA LYS A 16 -40.74 -31.42 -28.54
C LYS A 16 -39.33 -30.96 -28.12
N VAL A 17 -39.16 -30.95 -26.81
CA VAL A 17 -37.91 -30.87 -26.05
C VAL A 17 -36.85 -31.85 -26.58
N VAL A 18 -35.68 -31.30 -26.91
CA VAL A 18 -34.37 -31.95 -26.81
C VAL A 18 -33.44 -30.91 -26.18
N LEU A 19 -32.87 -31.24 -25.02
CA LEU A 19 -31.76 -30.49 -24.41
C LEU A 19 -30.48 -30.78 -25.18
N PRO A 20 -29.66 -29.76 -25.51
CA PRO A 20 -28.23 -29.95 -25.63
C PRO A 20 -27.44 -28.96 -24.77
N CYS A 21 -26.50 -29.54 -24.03
CA CYS A 21 -25.11 -29.10 -23.85
C CYS A 21 -24.80 -27.59 -23.98
N TYR A 22 -24.28 -27.01 -22.89
CA TYR A 22 -23.58 -25.72 -22.88
C TYR A 22 -22.63 -25.59 -24.09
N PRO A 23 -22.76 -24.55 -24.93
CA PRO A 23 -21.69 -24.10 -25.78
C PRO A 23 -20.87 -23.02 -25.04
N GLU A 24 -19.56 -23.14 -25.14
CA GLU A 24 -18.60 -22.06 -24.92
C GLU A 24 -19.09 -20.80 -25.65
N ILE A 25 -19.22 -19.70 -24.93
CA ILE A 25 -19.55 -18.40 -25.52
C ILE A 25 -18.31 -17.96 -26.30
N GLN A 26 -18.34 -18.09 -27.62
CA GLN A 26 -17.52 -17.28 -28.50
C GLN A 26 -17.96 -15.82 -28.35
N ASP A 27 -16.98 -14.93 -28.22
CA ASP A 27 -17.15 -13.48 -28.17
C ASP A 27 -17.79 -12.95 -29.46
N GLU A 28 -19.10 -13.08 -29.59
CA GLU A 28 -19.89 -12.13 -30.38
C GLU A 28 -20.18 -10.93 -29.48
N VAL A 29 -19.33 -9.91 -29.59
CA VAL A 29 -19.59 -8.57 -29.05
C VAL A 29 -20.88 -8.08 -29.71
N LEU A 30 -22.01 -8.26 -29.01
CA LEU A 30 -23.23 -7.54 -29.30
C LEU A 30 -22.90 -6.06 -29.13
N THR A 31 -22.70 -5.36 -30.25
CA THR A 31 -22.65 -3.90 -30.32
C THR A 31 -24.01 -3.37 -29.85
N LEU A 32 -24.12 -3.13 -28.55
CA LEU A 32 -25.28 -2.49 -27.96
C LEU A 32 -25.28 -1.02 -28.41
N ASP A 33 -26.29 -0.66 -29.18
CA ASP A 33 -26.59 0.71 -29.59
C ASP A 33 -26.75 1.59 -28.34
N PRO A 34 -25.86 2.59 -28.09
CA PRO A 34 -25.83 3.33 -26.83
C PRO A 34 -27.11 4.14 -26.54
N GLU A 35 -27.96 4.36 -27.55
CA GLU A 35 -29.21 5.12 -27.41
C GLU A 35 -30.44 4.25 -27.06
N ARG A 36 -30.30 2.92 -27.04
CA ARG A 36 -31.42 2.03 -26.72
C ARG A 36 -31.60 1.89 -25.21
N VAL A 37 -32.46 2.73 -24.63
CA VAL A 37 -32.91 2.60 -23.23
C VAL A 37 -33.51 1.21 -23.02
N VAL A 38 -32.78 0.33 -22.34
CA VAL A 38 -33.27 -0.99 -21.95
C VAL A 38 -34.36 -0.79 -20.90
N ASP A 39 -35.62 -1.09 -21.23
CA ASP A 39 -36.69 -1.11 -20.22
C ASP A 39 -36.55 -2.40 -19.40
N TRP A 40 -35.83 -2.32 -18.28
CA TRP A 40 -35.61 -3.44 -17.37
C TRP A 40 -36.92 -4.05 -16.82
N ARG A 41 -38.05 -3.35 -16.95
CA ARG A 41 -39.39 -3.85 -16.57
C ARG A 41 -40.00 -4.78 -17.61
N SER A 42 -39.47 -4.82 -18.84
CA SER A 42 -39.95 -5.72 -19.91
C SER A 42 -39.20 -7.04 -19.96
N LEU A 43 -38.18 -7.24 -19.11
CA LEU A 43 -37.47 -8.50 -18.99
C LEU A 43 -38.41 -9.59 -18.43
N PRO A 44 -38.33 -10.84 -18.92
CA PRO A 44 -39.07 -11.95 -18.32
C PRO A 44 -38.72 -12.12 -16.83
N ASP A 45 -39.71 -12.52 -16.04
CA ASP A 45 -39.57 -12.73 -14.59
C ASP A 45 -38.40 -13.66 -14.25
N ASP A 46 -38.23 -14.75 -15.01
CA ASP A 46 -37.13 -15.70 -14.84
C ASP A 46 -35.75 -15.06 -15.06
N THR A 47 -35.64 -14.15 -16.04
CA THR A 47 -34.41 -13.41 -16.32
C THR A 47 -34.09 -12.44 -15.19
N VAL A 48 -35.10 -11.73 -14.66
CA VAL A 48 -34.91 -10.82 -13.51
C VAL A 48 -34.50 -11.59 -12.26
N ILE A 49 -35.09 -12.77 -12.01
CA ILE A 49 -34.70 -13.64 -10.91
C ILE A 49 -33.25 -14.12 -11.09
N GLN A 50 -32.85 -14.51 -12.31
CA GLN A 50 -31.47 -14.89 -12.59
C GLN A 50 -30.49 -13.74 -12.34
N LEU A 51 -30.82 -12.52 -12.77
CA LEU A 51 -30.01 -11.33 -12.48
C LEU A 51 -29.92 -11.06 -10.97
N PHE A 52 -31.05 -11.15 -10.24
CA PHE A 52 -31.08 -10.96 -8.79
C PHE A 52 -30.30 -12.04 -8.04
N SER A 53 -30.15 -13.24 -8.62
CA SER A 53 -29.35 -14.32 -8.03
C SER A 53 -27.85 -14.00 -8.01
N CYS A 54 -27.38 -13.14 -8.93
CA CYS A 54 -25.99 -12.67 -8.99
C CYS A 54 -25.68 -11.53 -8.01
N LEU A 55 -26.70 -10.96 -7.35
CA LEU A 55 -26.53 -9.84 -6.43
C LEU A 55 -26.29 -10.32 -4.99
N SER A 56 -25.56 -9.49 -4.23
CA SER A 56 -25.46 -9.62 -2.78
C SER A 56 -26.86 -9.64 -2.14
N TYR A 57 -26.97 -10.23 -0.96
CA TYR A 57 -28.26 -10.26 -0.25
C TYR A 57 -28.78 -8.85 0.04
N ARG A 58 -27.87 -7.88 0.25
CA ARG A 58 -28.18 -6.48 0.51
C ARG A 58 -28.69 -5.79 -0.74
N ASP A 59 -27.99 -5.92 -1.87
CA ASP A 59 -28.41 -5.30 -3.12
C ASP A 59 -29.71 -5.89 -3.62
N ARG A 60 -29.86 -7.22 -3.52
CA ARG A 60 -31.12 -7.89 -3.79
C ARG A 60 -32.25 -7.31 -2.94
N ALA A 61 -32.05 -7.16 -1.63
CA ALA A 61 -33.04 -6.56 -0.74
C ALA A 61 -33.34 -5.10 -1.11
N SER A 62 -32.32 -4.31 -1.45
CA SER A 62 -32.46 -2.92 -1.89
C SER A 62 -33.24 -2.80 -3.20
N LEU A 63 -32.94 -3.64 -4.21
CA LEU A 63 -33.67 -3.66 -5.47
C LEU A 63 -35.15 -4.05 -5.29
N THR A 64 -35.47 -4.88 -4.30
CA THR A 64 -36.88 -5.19 -4.00
C THR A 64 -37.68 -3.97 -3.52
N SER A 65 -37.02 -2.88 -3.13
CA SER A 65 -37.66 -1.66 -2.65
C SER A 65 -38.01 -0.65 -3.76
N THR A 66 -37.54 -0.87 -5.00
CA THR A 66 -37.64 0.14 -6.07
C THR A 66 -39.01 0.17 -6.76
N CYS A 67 -39.60 -0.99 -7.07
CA CYS A 67 -40.90 -1.08 -7.73
C CYS A 67 -41.69 -2.32 -7.30
N ARG A 68 -43.01 -2.32 -7.55
CA ARG A 68 -43.89 -3.42 -7.15
C ARG A 68 -43.54 -4.76 -7.81
N THR A 69 -43.15 -4.76 -9.08
CA THR A 69 -42.76 -5.96 -9.81
C THR A 69 -41.51 -6.58 -9.19
N TRP A 70 -40.44 -5.80 -9.01
CA TRP A 70 -39.20 -6.27 -8.38
C TRP A 70 -39.37 -6.64 -6.91
N LYS A 71 -40.29 -5.97 -6.19
CA LYS A 71 -40.69 -6.39 -4.86
C LYS A 71 -41.25 -7.82 -4.85
N SER A 72 -42.13 -8.12 -5.80
CA SER A 72 -42.71 -9.46 -5.96
C SER A 72 -41.65 -10.49 -6.33
N LEU A 73 -40.86 -10.22 -7.38
CA LEU A 73 -39.85 -11.14 -7.89
C LEU A 73 -38.70 -11.36 -6.90
N GLY A 74 -38.22 -10.30 -6.28
CA GLY A 74 -37.15 -10.38 -5.29
C GLY A 74 -37.59 -10.99 -3.95
N SER A 75 -38.88 -11.18 -3.73
CA SER A 75 -39.40 -11.98 -2.59
C SER A 75 -39.51 -13.47 -2.94
N SER A 76 -39.14 -13.88 -4.15
CA SER A 76 -39.19 -15.28 -4.58
C SER A 76 -38.33 -16.17 -3.68
N PRO A 77 -38.85 -17.32 -3.19
CA PRO A 77 -38.12 -18.22 -2.31
C PRO A 77 -36.80 -18.73 -2.88
N CYS A 78 -36.70 -18.91 -4.21
CA CYS A 78 -35.51 -19.47 -4.84
C CYS A 78 -34.26 -18.59 -4.63
N LEU A 79 -34.44 -17.28 -4.52
CA LEU A 79 -33.37 -16.33 -4.26
C LEU A 79 -32.80 -16.48 -2.84
N TRP A 80 -33.62 -16.88 -1.87
CA TRP A 80 -33.28 -16.88 -0.44
C TRP A 80 -33.06 -18.30 0.11
N THR A 81 -32.83 -19.28 -0.75
CA THR A 81 -32.49 -20.67 -0.36
C THR A 81 -31.08 -20.77 0.21
N SER A 82 -30.19 -19.87 -0.18
CA SER A 82 -28.82 -19.74 0.31
C SER A 82 -28.55 -18.30 0.69
N LEU A 83 -27.92 -18.07 1.84
CA LEU A 83 -27.59 -16.74 2.33
C LEU A 83 -26.14 -16.71 2.82
N ASP A 84 -25.36 -15.82 2.24
CA ASP A 84 -23.99 -15.54 2.68
C ASP A 84 -23.94 -14.17 3.35
N LEU A 85 -23.64 -14.15 4.65
CA LEU A 85 -23.60 -12.97 5.49
C LEU A 85 -22.18 -12.47 5.73
N ARG A 86 -21.16 -13.09 5.16
CA ARG A 86 -19.76 -12.82 5.52
C ARG A 86 -19.25 -11.46 5.00
N SER A 87 -19.79 -10.98 3.89
CA SER A 87 -19.34 -9.76 3.19
C SER A 87 -19.78 -8.44 3.84
N HIS A 88 -20.79 -8.48 4.72
CA HIS A 88 -21.36 -7.27 5.32
C HIS A 88 -21.71 -7.52 6.79
N ARG A 89 -21.63 -6.47 7.60
CA ARG A 89 -22.11 -6.53 9.00
C ARG A 89 -23.58 -6.96 9.02
N PHE A 90 -23.92 -7.91 9.90
CA PHE A 90 -25.25 -8.46 10.03
C PHE A 90 -25.70 -8.47 11.49
N ASP A 91 -26.62 -7.56 11.83
CA ASP A 91 -27.15 -7.40 13.18
C ASP A 91 -28.61 -7.88 13.30
N ALA A 92 -29.16 -7.83 14.51
CA ALA A 92 -30.53 -8.25 14.79
C ALA A 92 -31.59 -7.44 14.02
N THR A 93 -31.31 -6.16 13.68
CA THR A 93 -32.23 -5.31 12.93
C THR A 93 -32.30 -5.75 11.47
N MET A 94 -31.15 -6.05 10.88
CA MET A 94 -31.04 -6.61 9.54
C MET A 94 -31.67 -7.99 9.47
N ALA A 95 -31.40 -8.85 10.45
CA ALA A 95 -32.01 -10.18 10.55
C ALA A 95 -33.54 -10.09 10.57
N SER A 96 -34.11 -9.18 11.37
CA SER A 96 -35.56 -8.95 11.44
C SER A 96 -36.14 -8.47 10.10
N SER A 97 -35.41 -7.62 9.36
CA SER A 97 -35.83 -7.14 8.05
C SER A 97 -35.84 -8.23 6.95
N LEU A 98 -34.96 -9.23 7.09
CA LEU A 98 -34.80 -10.34 6.15
C LEU A 98 -35.61 -11.58 6.53
N ALA A 99 -36.02 -11.70 7.79
CA ALA A 99 -36.72 -12.87 8.32
C ALA A 99 -37.89 -13.38 7.44
N PRO A 100 -38.79 -12.53 6.88
CA PRO A 100 -39.89 -13.00 6.04
C PRO A 100 -39.43 -13.66 4.72
N ARG A 101 -38.25 -13.28 4.23
CA ARG A 101 -37.67 -13.80 2.97
C ARG A 101 -36.93 -15.13 3.19
N CYS A 102 -36.44 -15.37 4.41
CA CYS A 102 -35.59 -16.50 4.76
C CYS A 102 -36.35 -17.73 5.30
N VAL A 103 -37.69 -17.81 5.15
CA VAL A 103 -38.49 -18.93 5.68
C VAL A 103 -38.07 -20.28 5.08
N HIS A 104 -37.66 -20.28 3.82
CA HIS A 104 -37.19 -21.47 3.08
C HIS A 104 -35.67 -21.57 2.97
N LEU A 105 -34.93 -20.85 3.82
CA LEU A 105 -33.48 -20.88 3.83
C LEU A 105 -32.97 -22.28 4.19
N GLN A 106 -32.02 -22.78 3.40
CA GLN A 106 -31.41 -24.11 3.55
C GLN A 106 -29.92 -24.04 3.85
N ARG A 107 -29.20 -23.04 3.30
CA ARG A 107 -27.76 -22.88 3.49
C ARG A 107 -27.46 -21.49 4.00
N LEU A 108 -26.65 -21.42 5.06
CA LEU A 108 -26.32 -20.18 5.73
C LEU A 108 -24.83 -20.11 6.02
N ARG A 109 -24.20 -19.01 5.59
CA ARG A 109 -22.82 -18.69 5.93
C ARG A 109 -22.75 -17.37 6.66
N PHE A 110 -21.90 -17.29 7.67
CA PHE A 110 -21.78 -16.09 8.49
C PHE A 110 -20.37 -15.91 9.03
N ARG A 111 -20.08 -14.68 9.48
CA ARG A 111 -18.80 -14.31 10.09
C ARG A 111 -19.04 -13.65 11.43
N GLY A 112 -18.33 -14.10 12.45
CA GLY A 112 -18.35 -13.49 13.78
C GLY A 112 -19.58 -13.81 14.64
N ALA A 113 -19.45 -13.54 15.94
CA ALA A 113 -20.49 -13.83 16.92
C ALA A 113 -21.73 -12.92 16.81
N GLU A 114 -21.57 -11.65 16.40
CA GLU A 114 -22.71 -10.75 16.21
C GLU A 114 -23.71 -11.31 15.18
N SER A 115 -23.18 -11.82 14.06
CA SER A 115 -23.98 -12.52 13.06
C SER A 115 -24.61 -13.80 13.62
N ALA A 116 -23.85 -14.59 14.39
CA ALA A 116 -24.34 -15.82 15.02
C ALA A 116 -25.55 -15.57 15.93
N ASP A 117 -25.48 -14.53 16.78
CA ASP A 117 -26.58 -14.13 17.66
C ASP A 117 -27.77 -13.61 16.86
N ALA A 118 -27.52 -12.87 15.76
CA ALA A 118 -28.54 -12.32 14.90
C ALA A 118 -29.31 -13.38 14.10
N ILE A 119 -28.67 -14.50 13.74
CA ILE A 119 -29.27 -15.59 12.95
C ILE A 119 -30.49 -16.21 13.63
N ILE A 120 -30.56 -16.16 14.97
CA ILE A 120 -31.70 -16.66 15.74
C ILE A 120 -32.99 -15.89 15.39
N HIS A 121 -32.86 -14.63 14.94
CA HIS A 121 -33.99 -13.83 14.49
C HIS A 121 -34.45 -14.15 13.06
N LEU A 122 -33.68 -14.92 12.29
CA LEU A 122 -34.14 -15.47 11.02
C LEU A 122 -35.25 -16.49 11.31
N GLN A 123 -36.40 -16.34 10.65
CA GLN A 123 -37.52 -17.29 10.74
C GLN A 123 -37.28 -18.59 9.94
N ALA A 124 -36.02 -18.90 9.67
CA ALA A 124 -35.61 -20.12 8.97
C ALA A 124 -35.85 -21.33 9.88
N ARG A 125 -36.53 -22.35 9.37
CA ARG A 125 -36.74 -23.64 10.10
C ARG A 125 -36.16 -24.85 9.37
N ASN A 126 -35.72 -24.66 8.12
CA ASN A 126 -35.31 -25.75 7.23
C ASN A 126 -33.81 -25.70 6.88
N LEU A 127 -32.98 -25.13 7.78
CA LEU A 127 -31.54 -25.09 7.57
C LEU A 127 -30.97 -26.51 7.53
N ARG A 128 -30.20 -26.78 6.48
CA ARG A 128 -29.47 -28.03 6.24
C ARG A 128 -27.98 -27.84 6.41
N GLU A 129 -27.46 -26.66 6.07
CA GLU A 129 -26.03 -26.36 6.16
C GLU A 129 -25.81 -25.02 6.85
N ILE A 130 -24.96 -25.04 7.86
CA ILE A 130 -24.49 -23.84 8.57
C ILE A 130 -22.97 -23.88 8.55
N SER A 131 -22.34 -22.82 8.04
CA SER A 131 -20.90 -22.61 8.08
C SER A 131 -20.58 -21.23 8.66
N GLY A 132 -19.60 -21.15 9.56
CA GLY A 132 -19.27 -19.93 10.26
C GLY A 132 -17.77 -19.75 10.52
N ASP A 133 -17.26 -18.57 10.14
CA ASP A 133 -15.85 -18.18 10.32
C ASP A 133 -15.73 -17.11 11.42
N TYR A 134 -14.53 -16.90 11.98
CA TYR A 134 -14.28 -15.91 13.06
C TYR A 134 -15.17 -16.10 14.30
N CYS A 135 -15.42 -17.36 14.64
CA CYS A 135 -16.36 -17.77 15.68
C CYS A 135 -15.81 -17.77 17.12
N ARG A 136 -14.66 -17.15 17.39
CA ARG A 136 -13.96 -17.20 18.70
C ARG A 136 -14.82 -16.82 19.91
N LYS A 137 -15.80 -15.94 19.69
CA LYS A 137 -16.70 -15.43 20.75
C LYS A 137 -18.00 -16.22 20.91
N ILE A 138 -18.30 -17.17 20.03
CA ILE A 138 -19.51 -18.00 20.10
C ILE A 138 -19.43 -18.91 21.33
N THR A 139 -20.54 -19.05 22.04
CA THR A 139 -20.65 -19.85 23.26
C THR A 139 -21.54 -21.05 23.07
N ASP A 140 -21.47 -22.01 24.00
CA ASP A 140 -22.38 -23.15 24.08
C ASP A 140 -23.85 -22.75 24.05
N ALA A 141 -24.20 -21.65 24.74
CA ALA A 141 -25.57 -21.14 24.78
C ALA A 141 -26.05 -20.68 23.39
N THR A 142 -25.23 -19.88 22.70
CA THR A 142 -25.55 -19.43 21.32
C THR A 142 -25.72 -20.64 20.40
N LEU A 143 -24.80 -21.60 20.45
CA LEU A 143 -24.85 -22.77 19.57
C LEU A 143 -26.04 -23.69 19.89
N ALA A 144 -26.33 -23.92 21.17
CA ALA A 144 -27.48 -24.71 21.62
C ALA A 144 -28.80 -24.13 21.09
N VAL A 145 -28.96 -22.80 21.13
CA VAL A 145 -30.16 -22.13 20.59
C VAL A 145 -30.26 -22.27 19.07
N ILE A 146 -29.14 -22.19 18.35
CA ILE A 146 -29.11 -22.38 16.90
C ILE A 146 -29.54 -23.81 16.56
N VAL A 147 -28.91 -24.83 17.15
CA VAL A 147 -29.19 -26.24 16.79
C VAL A 147 -30.56 -26.71 17.24
N ALA A 148 -31.06 -26.22 18.39
CA ALA A 148 -32.40 -26.57 18.87
C ALA A 148 -33.53 -26.13 17.92
N ARG A 149 -33.28 -25.18 17.01
CA ARG A 149 -34.26 -24.69 16.02
C ARG A 149 -34.19 -25.41 14.68
N HIS A 150 -33.17 -26.24 14.45
CA HIS A 150 -32.81 -26.75 13.12
C HIS A 150 -32.58 -28.27 13.12
N GLU A 151 -33.63 -29.04 13.40
CA GLU A 151 -33.58 -30.51 13.44
C GLU A 151 -33.20 -31.19 12.11
N LEU A 152 -33.33 -30.46 10.99
CA LEU A 152 -33.00 -30.92 9.65
C LEU A 152 -31.54 -30.69 9.26
N LEU A 153 -30.70 -30.21 10.19
CA LEU A 153 -29.31 -29.89 9.91
C LEU A 153 -28.52 -31.14 9.49
N GLU A 154 -27.88 -31.06 8.33
CA GLU A 154 -27.05 -32.12 7.73
C GLU A 154 -25.56 -31.79 7.85
N SER A 155 -25.19 -30.50 7.84
CA SER A 155 -23.81 -30.04 7.97
C SER A 155 -23.70 -28.85 8.92
N LEU A 156 -22.78 -28.94 9.87
CA LEU A 156 -22.36 -27.85 10.75
C LEU A 156 -20.84 -27.69 10.71
N GLN A 157 -20.37 -26.50 10.37
CA GLN A 157 -18.94 -26.18 10.27
C GLN A 157 -18.67 -24.86 10.99
N LEU A 158 -17.75 -24.85 11.95
CA LEU A 158 -17.29 -23.64 12.66
C LEU A 158 -15.76 -23.64 12.73
N GLY A 159 -15.12 -22.67 12.09
CA GLY A 159 -13.67 -22.59 11.91
C GLY A 159 -13.32 -21.78 10.65
N PRO A 160 -12.04 -21.52 10.33
CA PRO A 160 -10.83 -22.13 10.90
C PRO A 160 -10.39 -21.57 12.26
N ASP A 161 -10.94 -20.42 12.68
CA ASP A 161 -10.60 -19.80 13.97
C ASP A 161 -10.86 -20.66 15.20
N PHE A 162 -10.09 -20.41 16.26
CA PHE A 162 -10.20 -21.13 17.52
C PHE A 162 -11.49 -20.82 18.28
N CYS A 163 -12.42 -21.77 18.31
CA CYS A 163 -13.70 -21.66 19.02
C CYS A 163 -13.59 -22.06 20.49
N GLU A 164 -12.72 -21.40 21.25
CA GLU A 164 -12.34 -21.80 22.62
C GLU A 164 -13.48 -21.78 23.65
N ARG A 165 -14.57 -21.07 23.34
CA ARG A 165 -15.77 -20.93 24.18
C ARG A 165 -16.85 -21.95 23.86
N ILE A 166 -16.61 -22.82 22.88
CA ILE A 166 -17.42 -23.99 22.60
C ILE A 166 -16.83 -25.18 23.37
N SER A 167 -17.66 -25.88 24.13
CA SER A 167 -17.26 -27.04 24.93
C SER A 167 -17.96 -28.33 24.46
N SER A 168 -17.59 -29.44 25.10
CA SER A 168 -18.25 -30.73 24.94
C SER A 168 -19.77 -30.70 25.18
N ASP A 169 -20.28 -29.77 26.00
CA ASP A 169 -21.72 -29.65 26.24
C ASP A 169 -22.47 -29.10 25.02
N ALA A 170 -21.86 -28.19 24.26
CA ALA A 170 -22.38 -27.78 22.95
C ALA A 170 -22.43 -28.96 21.98
N ILE A 171 -21.38 -29.79 21.94
CA ILE A 171 -21.33 -30.97 21.08
C ILE A 171 -22.44 -31.97 21.45
N LYS A 172 -22.70 -32.16 22.75
CA LYS A 172 -23.85 -32.95 23.22
C LYS A 172 -25.15 -32.33 22.72
N ALA A 173 -25.34 -31.01 22.84
CA ALA A 173 -26.55 -30.36 22.34
C ALA A 173 -26.74 -30.58 20.82
N ILE A 174 -25.67 -30.46 20.03
CA ILE A 174 -25.67 -30.77 18.58
C ILE A 174 -26.15 -32.22 18.35
N ALA A 175 -25.57 -33.19 19.08
CA ALA A 175 -25.91 -34.60 18.92
C ALA A 175 -27.40 -34.87 19.19
N HIS A 176 -27.97 -34.27 20.23
CA HIS A 176 -29.37 -34.50 20.61
C HIS A 176 -30.36 -33.76 19.70
N CYS A 177 -30.01 -32.57 19.21
CA CYS A 177 -30.92 -31.74 18.42
C CYS A 177 -30.86 -32.04 16.91
N CYS A 178 -29.76 -32.59 16.39
CA CYS A 178 -29.53 -32.76 14.95
C CYS A 178 -29.34 -34.24 14.54
N PRO A 179 -30.40 -35.07 14.55
CA PRO A 179 -30.28 -36.51 14.24
C PRO A 179 -29.94 -36.82 12.77
N ARG A 180 -30.10 -35.83 11.86
CA ARG A 180 -29.78 -35.95 10.43
C ARG A 180 -28.37 -35.51 10.07
N LEU A 181 -27.55 -35.17 11.07
CA LEU A 181 -26.20 -34.67 10.87
C LEU A 181 -25.34 -35.72 10.15
N LYS A 182 -24.73 -35.29 9.05
CA LYS A 182 -23.78 -36.07 8.24
C LYS A 182 -22.35 -35.55 8.38
N LYS A 183 -22.20 -34.24 8.60
CA LYS A 183 -20.91 -33.56 8.68
C LYS A 183 -20.86 -32.61 9.88
N LEU A 184 -19.88 -32.83 10.75
CA LEU A 184 -19.56 -31.94 11.86
C LEU A 184 -18.08 -31.58 11.82
N ARG A 185 -17.77 -30.29 11.68
CA ARG A 185 -16.38 -29.81 11.72
C ARG A 185 -16.28 -28.62 12.65
N LEU A 186 -15.47 -28.74 13.69
CA LEU A 186 -15.27 -27.70 14.70
C LEU A 186 -13.76 -27.47 14.87
N SER A 187 -13.35 -26.20 14.92
CA SER A 187 -11.95 -25.80 15.08
C SER A 187 -11.67 -25.17 16.45
N GLY A 188 -10.53 -25.50 17.06
CA GLY A 188 -10.00 -24.89 18.27
C GLY A 188 -10.86 -25.05 19.53
N ILE A 189 -11.50 -26.21 19.68
CA ILE A 189 -12.16 -26.57 20.93
C ILE A 189 -11.11 -27.01 21.96
N ARG A 190 -11.27 -26.56 23.21
CA ARG A 190 -10.32 -26.91 24.27
C ARG A 190 -10.41 -28.38 24.69
N ASP A 191 -11.62 -28.91 24.84
CA ASP A 191 -11.82 -30.28 25.31
C ASP A 191 -13.04 -30.94 24.65
N VAL A 192 -12.78 -32.05 23.96
CA VAL A 192 -13.77 -32.92 23.32
C VAL A 192 -13.75 -34.28 24.01
N ASN A 193 -14.61 -34.43 25.01
CA ASN A 193 -14.64 -35.61 25.88
C ASN A 193 -15.42 -36.79 25.29
N SER A 194 -15.23 -37.96 25.92
CA SER A 194 -15.90 -39.20 25.52
C SER A 194 -17.42 -39.13 25.55
N ASP A 195 -18.02 -38.46 26.53
CA ASP A 195 -19.49 -38.35 26.61
C ASP A 195 -20.07 -37.62 25.38
N ALA A 196 -19.42 -36.55 24.93
CA ALA A 196 -19.84 -35.81 23.75
C ALA A 196 -19.72 -36.65 22.47
N ILE A 197 -18.59 -37.34 22.29
CA ILE A 197 -18.37 -38.20 21.12
C ILE A 197 -19.32 -39.39 21.11
N ASN A 198 -19.55 -40.03 22.27
CA ASN A 198 -20.49 -41.14 22.40
C ASN A 198 -21.94 -40.68 22.16
N ALA A 199 -22.30 -39.44 22.54
CA ALA A 199 -23.59 -38.86 22.20
C ALA A 199 -23.76 -38.71 20.68
N LEU A 200 -22.72 -38.24 19.97
CA LEU A 200 -22.73 -38.18 18.49
C LEU A 200 -22.91 -39.57 17.88
N ALA A 201 -22.15 -40.57 18.36
CA ALA A 201 -22.26 -41.95 17.86
C ALA A 201 -23.67 -42.53 18.04
N LYS A 202 -24.33 -42.20 19.15
CA LYS A 202 -25.66 -42.73 19.49
C LYS A 202 -26.80 -42.01 18.76
N HIS A 203 -26.73 -40.69 18.64
CA HIS A 203 -27.84 -39.86 18.17
C HIS A 203 -27.72 -39.40 16.70
N CYS A 204 -26.53 -39.49 16.10
CA CYS A 204 -26.27 -39.11 14.70
C CYS A 204 -25.77 -40.32 13.88
N PRO A 205 -26.63 -41.29 13.53
CA PRO A 205 -26.21 -42.54 12.88
C PRO A 205 -25.67 -42.36 11.45
N ASN A 206 -25.97 -41.23 10.81
CA ASN A 206 -25.52 -40.90 9.45
C ASN A 206 -24.27 -40.01 9.43
N LEU A 207 -23.60 -39.82 10.58
CA LEU A 207 -22.42 -38.97 10.69
C LEU A 207 -21.23 -39.63 10.00
N THR A 208 -20.88 -39.15 8.81
CA THR A 208 -19.79 -39.69 7.97
C THR A 208 -18.52 -38.86 8.06
N ASP A 209 -18.64 -37.56 8.32
CA ASP A 209 -17.54 -36.60 8.30
C ASP A 209 -17.40 -35.93 9.67
N ILE A 210 -16.29 -36.19 10.35
CA ILE A 210 -15.96 -35.56 11.63
C ILE A 210 -14.62 -34.82 11.49
N GLY A 211 -14.60 -33.55 11.90
CA GLY A 211 -13.39 -32.76 12.04
C GLY A 211 -13.32 -32.12 13.42
N PHE A 212 -12.34 -32.51 14.22
CA PHE A 212 -11.97 -31.82 15.45
C PHE A 212 -10.57 -31.23 15.23
N ILE A 213 -10.53 -30.06 14.62
CA ILE A 213 -9.32 -29.48 14.06
C ILE A 213 -8.74 -28.46 15.04
N ASP A 214 -7.42 -28.39 15.17
CA ASP A 214 -6.69 -27.52 16.10
C ASP A 214 -7.24 -27.58 17.54
N CYS A 215 -7.85 -28.71 17.92
CA CYS A 215 -8.43 -28.93 19.25
C CYS A 215 -7.34 -29.35 20.24
N LEU A 216 -7.37 -28.83 21.46
CA LEU A 216 -6.31 -29.09 22.44
C LEU A 216 -6.37 -30.54 22.95
N ASN A 217 -7.53 -30.97 23.44
CA ASN A 217 -7.77 -32.33 23.92
C ASN A 217 -8.96 -32.97 23.19
N VAL A 218 -8.74 -34.18 22.68
CA VAL A 218 -9.78 -35.00 22.05
C VAL A 218 -9.65 -36.43 22.56
N ASP A 219 -10.75 -37.01 23.06
CA ASP A 219 -10.78 -38.40 23.53
C ASP A 219 -10.64 -39.38 22.35
N GLU A 220 -9.44 -39.93 22.19
CA GLU A 220 -9.10 -40.79 21.06
C GLU A 220 -9.82 -42.14 21.06
N LEU A 221 -10.21 -42.63 22.24
CA LEU A 221 -10.87 -43.92 22.42
C LEU A 221 -12.32 -43.82 21.97
N ALA A 222 -13.02 -42.77 22.39
CA ALA A 222 -14.40 -42.54 22.02
C ALA A 222 -14.57 -42.29 20.51
N LEU A 223 -13.62 -41.60 19.87
CA LEU A 223 -13.61 -41.46 18.40
C LEU A 223 -13.57 -42.81 17.68
N GLY A 224 -12.85 -43.79 18.23
CA GLY A 224 -12.80 -45.16 17.72
C GLY A 224 -14.14 -45.90 17.78
N ASN A 225 -15.11 -45.41 18.54
CA ASN A 225 -16.45 -46.02 18.66
C ASN A 225 -17.44 -45.54 17.58
N VAL A 226 -17.12 -44.49 16.83
CA VAL A 226 -18.03 -43.92 15.83
C VAL A 226 -17.93 -44.69 14.51
N SER A 227 -18.60 -45.84 14.42
CA SER A 227 -18.48 -46.77 13.28
C SER A 227 -19.01 -46.24 11.94
N SER A 228 -19.82 -45.18 11.96
CA SER A 228 -20.38 -44.53 10.75
C SER A 228 -19.36 -43.63 10.02
N VAL A 229 -18.24 -43.28 10.67
CA VAL A 229 -17.26 -42.33 10.13
C VAL A 229 -16.55 -42.89 8.90
N ARG A 230 -16.56 -42.11 7.83
CA ARG A 230 -15.77 -42.33 6.60
C ARG A 230 -14.61 -41.37 6.49
N PHE A 231 -14.77 -40.14 6.97
CA PHE A 231 -13.78 -39.09 6.89
C PHE A 231 -13.53 -38.49 8.27
N LEU A 232 -12.28 -38.57 8.73
CA LEU A 232 -11.87 -38.06 10.04
C LEU A 232 -10.72 -37.06 9.87
N SER A 233 -10.83 -35.89 10.49
CA SER A 233 -9.72 -34.94 10.62
C SER A 233 -9.51 -34.60 12.10
N VAL A 234 -8.27 -34.76 12.53
CA VAL A 234 -7.75 -34.34 13.84
C VAL A 234 -6.49 -33.49 13.64
N ALA A 235 -6.43 -32.75 12.53
CA ALA A 235 -5.27 -31.93 12.22
C ALA A 235 -5.02 -30.89 13.31
N GLY A 236 -3.76 -30.66 13.68
CA GLY A 236 -3.38 -29.68 14.70
C GLY A 236 -3.68 -30.09 16.15
N THR A 237 -4.19 -31.29 16.41
CA THR A 237 -4.42 -31.74 17.79
C THR A 237 -3.14 -32.28 18.42
N SER A 238 -2.81 -31.86 19.63
CA SER A 238 -1.55 -32.20 20.31
C SER A 238 -1.67 -33.30 21.37
N SER A 239 -2.88 -33.74 21.75
CA SER A 239 -3.08 -34.67 22.88
C SER A 239 -3.07 -36.16 22.51
N LEU A 240 -3.03 -36.50 21.22
CA LEU A 240 -3.34 -37.85 20.75
C LEU A 240 -2.21 -38.85 21.01
N LYS A 241 -2.53 -39.96 21.66
CA LYS A 241 -1.58 -41.07 21.86
C LYS A 241 -1.57 -42.01 20.67
N TRP A 242 -0.76 -41.71 19.65
CA TRP A 242 -0.71 -42.44 18.37
C TRP A 242 -0.47 -43.96 18.48
N GLY A 243 0.23 -44.40 19.53
CA GLY A 243 0.38 -45.82 19.84
C GLY A 243 -0.97 -46.51 20.03
N VAL A 244 -1.87 -45.91 20.81
CA VAL A 244 -3.22 -46.44 21.07
C VAL A 244 -4.15 -46.21 19.88
N VAL A 245 -4.14 -44.99 19.34
CA VAL A 245 -4.97 -44.57 18.20
C VAL A 245 -4.83 -45.53 17.02
N SER A 246 -3.59 -45.85 16.64
CA SER A 246 -3.31 -46.72 15.50
C SER A 246 -3.81 -48.16 15.71
N HIS A 247 -4.01 -48.63 16.95
CA HIS A 247 -4.62 -49.93 17.26
C HIS A 247 -6.16 -49.96 17.22
N LEU A 248 -6.81 -48.80 17.28
CA LEU A 248 -8.25 -48.68 17.24
C LEU A 248 -8.73 -48.31 15.84
N TRP A 249 -8.18 -47.22 15.29
CA TRP A 249 -8.69 -46.65 14.04
C TRP A 249 -8.41 -47.51 12.82
N HIS A 250 -7.39 -48.39 12.84
CA HIS A 250 -7.17 -49.34 11.74
C HIS A 250 -8.33 -50.34 11.57
N LYS A 251 -9.14 -50.54 12.62
CA LYS A 251 -10.30 -51.45 12.63
C LYS A 251 -11.63 -50.77 12.27
N LEU A 252 -11.64 -49.45 12.10
CA LEU A 252 -12.85 -48.75 11.71
C LEU A 252 -13.28 -49.22 10.30
N PRO A 253 -14.49 -49.76 10.13
CA PRO A 253 -14.86 -50.48 8.92
C PRO A 253 -15.04 -49.57 7.70
N ASN A 254 -15.39 -48.30 7.93
CA ASN A 254 -15.76 -47.35 6.88
C ASN A 254 -14.73 -46.22 6.68
N LEU A 255 -13.69 -46.14 7.51
CA LEU A 255 -12.74 -45.03 7.49
C LEU A 255 -11.95 -45.04 6.18
N THR A 256 -12.26 -44.11 5.28
CA THR A 256 -11.72 -43.99 3.92
C THR A 256 -10.65 -42.90 3.83
N GLY A 257 -10.87 -41.76 4.50
CA GLY A 257 -9.93 -40.65 4.55
C GLY A 257 -9.62 -40.24 5.99
N LEU A 258 -8.34 -40.03 6.26
CA LEU A 258 -7.84 -39.61 7.58
C LEU A 258 -6.87 -38.44 7.43
N ASP A 259 -7.10 -37.36 8.17
CA ASP A 259 -6.21 -36.21 8.23
C ASP A 259 -5.65 -36.02 9.64
N VAL A 260 -4.33 -36.07 9.71
CA VAL A 260 -3.51 -35.96 10.92
C VAL A 260 -2.42 -34.91 10.73
N SER A 261 -2.60 -34.00 9.77
CA SER A 261 -1.64 -32.93 9.48
C SER A 261 -1.38 -32.05 10.71
N ARG A 262 -0.17 -31.50 10.86
CA ARG A 262 0.22 -30.70 12.05
C ARG A 262 0.08 -31.44 13.38
N THR A 263 0.36 -32.74 13.41
CA THR A 263 0.42 -33.53 14.65
C THR A 263 1.80 -34.18 14.82
N ASP A 264 2.03 -34.82 15.97
CA ASP A 264 3.25 -35.56 16.29
C ASP A 264 3.18 -37.05 15.86
N ILE A 265 2.38 -37.38 14.84
CA ILE A 265 2.25 -38.77 14.39
C ILE A 265 3.57 -39.32 13.82
N GLY A 266 3.98 -40.48 14.32
CA GLY A 266 5.21 -41.14 13.88
C GLY A 266 5.03 -42.19 12.76
N PRO A 267 6.12 -42.59 12.09
CA PRO A 267 6.13 -43.56 10.98
C PRO A 267 5.46 -44.91 11.30
N SER A 268 5.64 -45.40 12.53
CA SER A 268 5.07 -46.69 12.98
C SER A 268 3.55 -46.66 13.09
N ALA A 269 2.97 -45.53 13.52
CA ALA A 269 1.53 -45.35 13.61
C ALA A 269 0.92 -45.23 12.21
N ILE A 270 1.56 -44.47 11.31
CA ILE A 270 1.15 -44.36 9.89
C ILE A 270 1.19 -45.71 9.19
N SER A 271 2.25 -46.49 9.39
CA SER A 271 2.40 -47.83 8.81
C SER A 271 1.25 -48.75 9.19
N ARG A 272 0.79 -48.68 10.44
CA ARG A 272 -0.33 -49.47 10.95
C ARG A 272 -1.67 -48.99 10.40
N LEU A 273 -1.89 -47.67 10.35
CA LEU A 273 -3.10 -47.08 9.78
C LEU A 273 -3.23 -47.38 8.28
N LEU A 274 -2.14 -47.25 7.52
CA LEU A 274 -2.06 -47.61 6.10
C LEU A 274 -2.16 -49.13 5.87
N SER A 275 -2.11 -49.97 6.91
CA SER A 275 -2.37 -51.40 6.79
C SER A 275 -3.87 -51.75 6.87
N SER A 276 -4.74 -50.78 7.24
CA SER A 276 -6.20 -50.97 7.28
C SER A 276 -6.78 -51.28 5.89
N GLN A 277 -7.86 -52.06 5.77
CA GLN A 277 -8.47 -52.33 4.46
C GLN A 277 -9.34 -51.17 3.95
N SER A 278 -9.92 -50.36 4.83
CA SER A 278 -10.85 -49.29 4.45
C SER A 278 -10.12 -47.99 4.06
N LEU A 279 -8.97 -47.71 4.70
CA LEU A 279 -8.29 -46.43 4.55
C LEU A 279 -7.60 -46.32 3.19
N ARG A 280 -8.06 -45.36 2.38
CA ARG A 280 -7.54 -45.06 1.03
C ARG A 280 -6.61 -43.84 1.03
N VAL A 281 -6.91 -42.83 1.85
CA VAL A 281 -6.19 -41.55 1.83
C VAL A 281 -5.79 -41.13 3.24
N LEU A 282 -4.52 -40.78 3.43
CA LEU A 282 -3.98 -40.25 4.68
C LEU A 282 -3.24 -38.93 4.42
N CYS A 283 -3.69 -37.84 5.03
CA CYS A 283 -3.04 -36.54 5.01
C CYS A 283 -2.21 -36.34 6.30
N ALA A 284 -0.91 -36.12 6.16
CA ALA A 284 0.05 -35.93 7.24
C ALA A 284 1.04 -34.84 6.84
N LEU A 285 0.54 -33.66 6.46
CA LEU A 285 1.37 -32.50 6.13
C LEU A 285 1.87 -31.84 7.41
N ASN A 286 3.15 -31.46 7.44
CA ASN A 286 3.78 -30.76 8.53
C ASN A 286 3.71 -31.58 9.84
N CYS A 287 4.13 -32.83 9.77
CA CYS A 287 4.22 -33.76 10.90
C CYS A 287 5.70 -34.03 11.22
N PRO A 288 6.32 -33.31 12.18
CA PRO A 288 7.79 -33.30 12.35
C PRO A 288 8.41 -34.69 12.54
N ILE A 289 7.79 -35.53 13.37
CA ILE A 289 8.31 -36.89 13.69
C ILE A 289 8.31 -37.80 12.46
N LEU A 290 7.34 -37.63 11.56
CA LEU A 290 7.28 -38.38 10.30
C LEU A 290 8.32 -37.85 9.31
N GLU A 291 8.45 -36.53 9.22
CA GLU A 291 9.22 -35.84 8.18
C GLU A 291 10.73 -35.87 8.44
N GLU A 292 11.16 -36.04 9.69
CA GLU A 292 12.56 -36.28 10.05
C GLU A 292 13.04 -37.71 9.75
N ASP A 293 12.13 -38.69 9.60
CA ASP A 293 12.50 -40.09 9.35
C ASP A 293 12.74 -40.38 7.87
N SER A 294 13.99 -40.23 7.45
CA SER A 294 14.47 -40.54 6.08
C SER A 294 14.30 -42.00 5.64
N SER A 295 14.02 -42.94 6.56
CA SER A 295 13.88 -44.37 6.24
C SER A 295 12.46 -44.77 5.82
N PHE A 296 11.47 -43.90 6.09
CA PHE A 296 10.08 -44.18 5.80
C PHE A 296 9.79 -44.04 4.30
N SER A 297 9.10 -45.03 3.70
CA SER A 297 8.74 -45.03 2.29
C SER A 297 7.28 -45.40 2.08
N ALA A 298 6.52 -44.49 1.49
CA ALA A 298 5.11 -44.66 1.17
C ALA A 298 4.87 -45.68 0.05
N ASN A 299 5.87 -45.95 -0.80
CA ASN A 299 5.75 -46.81 -2.00
C ASN A 299 5.37 -48.27 -1.68
N LYS A 300 5.49 -48.69 -0.41
CA LYS A 300 5.12 -50.04 0.03
C LYS A 300 3.60 -50.27 0.06
N TYR A 301 2.80 -49.20 0.12
CA TYR A 301 1.35 -49.28 0.27
C TYR A 301 0.63 -49.04 -1.07
N LYS A 302 0.42 -50.12 -1.84
CA LYS A 302 -0.28 -50.03 -3.14
C LYS A 302 -1.73 -49.57 -2.96
N ASN A 303 -2.23 -48.77 -3.89
CA ASN A 303 -3.59 -48.22 -3.93
C ASN A 303 -3.95 -47.30 -2.74
N LYS A 304 -2.95 -46.73 -2.07
CA LYS A 304 -3.13 -45.77 -0.97
C LYS A 304 -2.41 -44.48 -1.26
N LEU A 305 -3.04 -43.37 -0.91
CA LEU A 305 -2.46 -42.04 -1.04
C LEU A 305 -1.99 -41.56 0.34
N LEU A 306 -0.70 -41.28 0.46
CA LEU A 306 -0.13 -40.52 1.56
C LEU A 306 0.23 -39.12 1.05
N ILE A 307 -0.29 -38.09 1.71
CA ILE A 307 0.06 -36.69 1.46
C ILE A 307 0.93 -36.21 2.63
N ALA A 308 2.22 -36.03 2.38
CA ALA A 308 3.22 -35.49 3.32
C ALA A 308 4.20 -34.57 2.60
N LEU A 309 5.00 -33.77 3.33
CA LEU A 309 5.89 -32.78 2.71
C LEU A 309 6.93 -33.39 1.73
N PHE A 310 7.42 -34.59 2.02
CA PHE A 310 8.39 -35.30 1.19
C PHE A 310 7.76 -36.11 0.03
N THR A 311 6.43 -36.07 -0.12
CA THR A 311 5.73 -36.77 -1.22
C THR A 311 5.44 -35.81 -2.37
N ASP A 312 5.43 -36.35 -3.60
CA ASP A 312 4.88 -35.64 -4.78
C ASP A 312 3.35 -35.76 -4.76
N ILE A 313 2.69 -34.70 -4.28
CA ILE A 313 1.25 -34.69 -4.02
C ILE A 313 0.48 -34.82 -5.32
N PHE A 314 0.92 -34.15 -6.39
CA PHE A 314 0.26 -34.23 -7.69
C PHE A 314 0.36 -35.63 -8.28
N LYS A 315 1.55 -36.24 -8.25
CA LYS A 315 1.73 -37.63 -8.72
C LYS A 315 0.91 -38.63 -7.92
N GLY A 316 0.87 -38.46 -6.59
CA GLY A 316 0.05 -39.29 -5.70
C GLY A 316 -1.44 -39.17 -6.00
N LEU A 317 -1.94 -37.95 -6.22
CA LEU A 317 -3.34 -37.72 -6.60
C LEU A 317 -3.65 -38.31 -7.99
N ALA A 318 -2.76 -38.14 -8.97
CA ALA A 318 -2.95 -38.68 -10.32
C ALA A 318 -3.10 -40.20 -10.32
N ALA A 319 -2.37 -40.91 -9.44
CA ALA A 319 -2.45 -42.35 -9.28
C ALA A 319 -3.81 -42.85 -8.74
N LEU A 320 -4.69 -41.97 -8.24
CA LEU A 320 -6.07 -42.34 -7.91
C LEU A 320 -6.97 -42.51 -9.14
N PHE A 321 -6.56 -41.98 -10.31
CA PHE A 321 -7.41 -41.89 -11.51
C PHE A 321 -6.80 -42.53 -12.76
N PHE A 322 -5.48 -42.52 -12.89
CA PHE A 322 -4.76 -42.95 -14.10
C PHE A 322 -3.77 -44.08 -13.78
N ASP A 323 -3.74 -45.12 -14.63
CA ASP A 323 -2.75 -46.21 -14.58
C ASP A 323 -1.36 -45.77 -15.07
N ASP A 324 -1.26 -44.65 -15.81
CA ASP A 324 -0.01 -44.12 -16.35
C ASP A 324 0.14 -42.62 -16.03
N THR A 325 1.35 -42.23 -15.62
CA THR A 325 1.66 -40.98 -14.93
C THR A 325 1.56 -39.75 -15.85
N LYS A 326 0.37 -39.14 -15.96
CA LYS A 326 0.28 -37.73 -16.36
C LYS A 326 0.83 -36.86 -15.22
N ASN A 327 2.11 -36.49 -15.31
CA ASN A 327 2.84 -35.65 -14.35
C ASN A 327 2.46 -34.16 -14.48
N GLY A 328 1.18 -33.82 -14.33
CA GLY A 328 0.72 -32.44 -14.45
C GLY A 328 0.27 -31.85 -13.12
N LYS A 329 0.58 -30.57 -12.87
CA LYS A 329 -0.02 -29.77 -11.77
C LYS A 329 -1.55 -29.57 -11.92
N ASN A 330 -2.15 -30.10 -13.00
CA ASN A 330 -3.57 -29.95 -13.35
C ASN A 330 -4.46 -31.11 -12.86
N VAL A 331 -3.99 -31.99 -11.96
CA VAL A 331 -4.74 -33.21 -11.56
C VAL A 331 -6.17 -32.91 -11.08
N PHE A 332 -6.37 -31.85 -10.31
CA PHE A 332 -7.71 -31.45 -9.87
C PHE A 332 -8.61 -31.03 -11.03
N LEU A 333 -8.07 -30.31 -12.01
CA LEU A 333 -8.80 -29.90 -13.22
C LEU A 333 -9.15 -31.12 -14.07
N ASP A 334 -8.18 -32.02 -14.27
CA ASP A 334 -8.38 -33.26 -15.01
C ASP A 334 -9.47 -34.12 -14.38
N TRP A 335 -9.46 -34.28 -13.05
CA TRP A 335 -10.51 -34.97 -12.29
C TRP A 335 -11.88 -34.32 -12.47
N ARG A 336 -11.98 -33.00 -12.33
CA ARG A 336 -13.27 -32.27 -12.49
C ARG A 336 -13.84 -32.42 -13.90
N ASN A 337 -12.98 -32.55 -14.91
CA ASN A 337 -13.38 -32.73 -16.31
C ASN A 337 -13.69 -34.20 -16.67
N MET A 338 -13.38 -35.16 -15.80
CA MET A 338 -13.71 -36.56 -16.04
C MET A 338 -15.23 -36.77 -16.04
N LYS A 339 -15.75 -37.47 -17.04
CA LYS A 339 -17.16 -37.91 -17.10
C LYS A 339 -17.47 -39.09 -16.17
N ASN A 340 -16.56 -39.46 -15.26
CA ASN A 340 -16.66 -40.70 -14.50
C ASN A 340 -17.64 -40.56 -13.32
N ASN A 341 -18.51 -41.56 -13.14
CA ASN A 341 -19.60 -41.57 -12.15
C ASN A 341 -19.20 -42.25 -10.81
N ASP A 342 -17.91 -42.41 -10.53
CA ASP A 342 -17.47 -42.98 -9.25
C ASP A 342 -17.79 -42.01 -8.10
N LYS A 343 -18.87 -42.34 -7.39
CA LYS A 343 -19.37 -41.56 -6.25
C LYS A 343 -18.38 -41.57 -5.08
N ASP A 344 -17.67 -42.68 -4.84
CA ASP A 344 -16.73 -42.79 -3.73
C ASP A 344 -15.53 -41.89 -3.96
N LEU A 345 -14.97 -41.95 -5.17
CA LEU A 345 -13.86 -41.08 -5.58
C LEU A 345 -14.24 -39.59 -5.55
N LYS A 346 -15.47 -39.26 -5.96
CA LYS A 346 -15.99 -37.89 -5.88
C LYS A 346 -16.05 -37.39 -4.44
N GLU A 347 -16.52 -38.22 -3.50
CA GLU A 347 -16.57 -37.87 -2.08
C GLU A 347 -15.16 -37.69 -1.49
N ILE A 348 -14.22 -38.57 -1.84
CA ILE A 348 -12.80 -38.47 -1.43
C ILE A 348 -12.19 -37.15 -1.91
N MET A 349 -12.39 -36.77 -3.17
CA MET A 349 -11.80 -35.56 -3.74
C MET A 349 -12.40 -34.28 -3.19
N ILE A 350 -13.72 -34.24 -2.98
CA ILE A 350 -14.40 -33.12 -2.31
C ILE A 350 -13.86 -32.95 -0.88
N TRP A 351 -13.66 -34.06 -0.16
CA TRP A 351 -13.06 -34.05 1.16
C TRP A 351 -11.61 -33.56 1.15
N LEU A 352 -10.79 -34.07 0.21
CA LEU A 352 -9.39 -33.68 0.04
C LEU A 352 -9.22 -32.19 -0.26
N GLU A 353 -9.99 -31.65 -1.20
CA GLU A 353 -9.97 -30.20 -1.49
C GLU A 353 -10.24 -29.37 -0.23
N TRP A 354 -11.17 -29.82 0.61
CA TRP A 354 -11.52 -29.15 1.85
C TRP A 354 -10.41 -29.24 2.90
N ILE A 355 -9.79 -30.41 3.07
CA ILE A 355 -8.71 -30.62 4.02
C ILE A 355 -7.45 -29.86 3.60
N LEU A 356 -7.06 -29.97 2.33
CA LEU A 356 -5.86 -29.31 1.82
C LEU A 356 -5.98 -27.78 1.91
N SER A 357 -7.14 -27.20 1.55
CA SER A 357 -7.33 -25.75 1.71
C SER A 357 -7.27 -25.29 3.16
N HIS A 358 -7.78 -26.09 4.11
CA HIS A 358 -7.64 -25.78 5.54
C HIS A 358 -6.18 -25.90 5.98
N THR A 359 -5.54 -27.02 5.67
CA THR A 359 -4.19 -27.32 6.15
C THR A 359 -3.16 -26.34 5.61
N LEU A 360 -3.24 -26.01 4.32
CA LEU A 360 -2.36 -25.04 3.67
C LEU A 360 -2.56 -23.63 4.22
N LEU A 361 -3.80 -23.17 4.42
CA LEU A 361 -4.07 -21.85 5.01
C LEU A 361 -3.40 -21.73 6.39
N ARG A 362 -3.60 -22.72 7.25
CA ARG A 362 -3.03 -22.72 8.61
C ARG A 362 -1.51 -22.82 8.60
N SER A 363 -0.93 -23.58 7.68
CA SER A 363 0.52 -23.62 7.49
C SER A 363 1.08 -22.30 6.95
N ALA A 364 0.29 -21.54 6.19
CA ALA A 364 0.65 -20.20 5.72
C ALA A 364 0.61 -19.17 6.86
N GLU A 365 -0.40 -19.24 7.74
CA GLU A 365 -0.54 -18.36 8.92
C GLU A 365 0.57 -18.55 9.96
N SER A 366 1.17 -19.74 10.06
CA SER A 366 2.11 -20.07 11.13
C SER A 366 3.59 -19.99 10.74
N ILE A 367 3.95 -19.36 9.61
CA ILE A 367 5.29 -19.28 8.98
C ILE A 367 6.39 -20.01 9.77
N GLN A 368 6.51 -21.32 9.55
CA GLN A 368 7.52 -22.17 10.21
C GLN A 368 8.76 -22.28 9.32
N GLN A 369 9.95 -22.21 9.93
CA GLN A 369 11.22 -22.46 9.26
C GLN A 369 11.23 -23.89 8.67
N GLY A 370 11.48 -24.03 7.37
CA GLY A 370 11.61 -25.32 6.69
C GLY A 370 10.56 -25.65 5.61
N LEU A 371 9.49 -24.86 5.48
CA LEU A 371 8.45 -25.06 4.45
C LEU A 371 8.71 -24.35 3.11
N ASP A 372 9.83 -23.62 2.99
CA ASP A 372 10.09 -22.75 1.82
C ASP A 372 10.11 -23.51 0.50
N ASN A 373 10.83 -24.65 0.46
CA ASN A 373 10.92 -25.47 -0.75
C ASN A 373 9.55 -26.06 -1.10
N PHE A 374 8.79 -26.52 -0.11
CA PHE A 374 7.44 -27.03 -0.31
C PHE A 374 6.54 -25.97 -0.96
N TRP A 375 6.54 -24.74 -0.45
CA TRP A 375 5.72 -23.65 -0.97
C TRP A 375 6.04 -23.30 -2.42
N VAL A 376 7.34 -23.25 -2.74
CA VAL A 376 7.84 -22.91 -4.09
C VAL A 376 7.58 -24.03 -5.11
N GLU A 377 7.67 -25.30 -4.70
CA GLU A 377 7.55 -26.45 -5.60
C GLU A 377 6.11 -26.95 -5.79
N GLN A 378 5.36 -27.06 -4.69
CA GLN A 378 4.04 -27.72 -4.66
C GLN A 378 2.94 -26.86 -4.03
N GLY A 379 3.21 -26.16 -2.92
CA GLY A 379 2.19 -25.47 -2.12
C GLY A 379 1.46 -24.37 -2.88
N GLY A 380 2.18 -23.50 -3.59
CA GLY A 380 1.57 -22.46 -4.43
C GLY A 380 0.67 -23.05 -5.53
N ALA A 381 1.15 -24.08 -6.24
CA ALA A 381 0.37 -24.78 -7.26
C ALA A 381 -0.89 -25.46 -6.71
N LEU A 382 -0.81 -26.02 -5.50
CA LEU A 382 -1.95 -26.62 -4.81
C LEU A 382 -3.01 -25.55 -4.50
N LEU A 383 -2.61 -24.40 -3.94
CA LEU A 383 -3.52 -23.29 -3.70
C LEU A 383 -4.21 -22.82 -4.99
N LEU A 384 -3.46 -22.63 -6.08
CA LEU A 384 -4.02 -22.28 -7.39
C LEU A 384 -5.02 -23.33 -7.92
N SER A 385 -4.75 -24.62 -7.68
CA SER A 385 -5.65 -25.71 -8.07
C SER A 385 -6.95 -25.72 -7.24
N LEU A 386 -6.83 -25.40 -5.94
CA LEU A 386 -7.94 -25.35 -4.99
C LEU A 386 -8.83 -24.11 -5.21
N MET A 387 -8.28 -22.99 -5.65
CA MET A 387 -9.04 -21.80 -6.05
C MET A 387 -10.00 -22.06 -7.22
N GLN A 388 -9.77 -23.12 -7.99
CA GLN A 388 -10.65 -23.58 -9.07
C GLN A 388 -11.71 -24.61 -8.61
N SER A 389 -11.81 -24.89 -7.30
CA SER A 389 -12.81 -25.82 -6.75
C SER A 389 -14.23 -25.29 -6.93
N PRO A 390 -15.24 -26.15 -7.17
CA PRO A 390 -16.65 -25.74 -7.11
C PRO A 390 -17.12 -25.42 -5.68
N GLN A 391 -16.36 -25.81 -4.65
CA GLN A 391 -16.69 -25.56 -3.25
C GLN A 391 -16.26 -24.14 -2.87
N GLU A 392 -17.24 -23.30 -2.57
CA GLU A 392 -17.00 -21.87 -2.31
C GLU A 392 -16.05 -21.64 -1.12
N ASP A 393 -16.21 -22.39 -0.03
CA ASP A 393 -15.35 -22.29 1.16
C ASP A 393 -13.91 -22.77 0.89
N VAL A 394 -13.71 -23.64 -0.11
CA VAL A 394 -12.37 -24.08 -0.55
C VAL A 394 -11.73 -22.97 -1.38
N GLN A 395 -12.46 -22.37 -2.31
CA GLN A 395 -11.93 -21.30 -3.15
C GLN A 395 -11.44 -20.12 -2.31
N GLU A 396 -12.26 -19.68 -1.36
CA GLU A 396 -11.94 -18.54 -0.51
C GLU A 396 -10.75 -18.83 0.41
N ARG A 397 -10.73 -19.98 1.11
CA ARG A 397 -9.58 -20.34 1.96
C ARG A 397 -8.29 -20.52 1.16
N ALA A 398 -8.39 -21.04 -0.07
CA ALA A 398 -7.23 -21.15 -0.94
C ALA A 398 -6.73 -19.77 -1.41
N ALA A 399 -7.64 -18.83 -1.71
CA ALA A 399 -7.30 -17.44 -2.03
C ALA A 399 -6.64 -16.73 -0.84
N THR A 400 -7.22 -16.87 0.37
CA THR A 400 -6.62 -16.35 1.61
C THR A 400 -5.26 -16.97 1.86
N GLY A 401 -5.13 -18.29 1.73
CA GLY A 401 -3.85 -18.99 1.89
C GLY A 401 -2.79 -18.49 0.90
N LEU A 402 -3.19 -18.19 -0.34
CA LEU A 402 -2.30 -17.62 -1.37
C LEU A 402 -1.90 -16.18 -1.03
N ALA A 403 -2.83 -15.37 -0.53
CA ALA A 403 -2.54 -14.01 -0.09
C ALA A 403 -1.63 -13.96 1.13
N THR A 404 -1.76 -14.92 2.06
CA THR A 404 -0.99 -14.98 3.31
C THR A 404 0.41 -15.55 3.10
N PHE A 405 0.59 -16.65 2.37
CA PHE A 405 1.89 -17.34 2.34
C PHE A 405 2.99 -16.56 1.61
N VAL A 406 2.65 -15.59 0.76
CA VAL A 406 3.64 -14.74 0.09
C VAL A 406 4.23 -13.68 1.02
N VAL A 407 3.51 -13.32 2.09
CA VAL A 407 3.94 -12.31 3.06
C VAL A 407 4.85 -12.95 4.10
N ILE A 408 6.01 -12.35 4.34
CA ILE A 408 6.96 -12.78 5.38
C ILE A 408 6.73 -11.97 6.67
N ASP A 409 6.45 -10.68 6.51
CA ASP A 409 6.27 -9.74 7.62
C ASP A 409 5.13 -8.78 7.30
N ASP A 410 4.05 -8.86 8.08
CA ASP A 410 2.86 -8.01 7.96
C ASP A 410 3.16 -6.55 8.33
N GLU A 411 4.13 -6.28 9.22
CA GLU A 411 4.46 -4.91 9.67
C GLU A 411 5.23 -4.16 8.58
N ASN A 412 6.16 -4.84 7.91
CA ASN A 412 6.99 -4.26 6.86
C ASN A 412 6.45 -4.50 5.44
N ALA A 413 5.27 -5.13 5.32
CA ALA A 413 4.67 -5.56 4.05
C ALA A 413 5.66 -6.32 3.14
N SER A 414 6.61 -7.04 3.73
CA SER A 414 7.67 -7.72 2.97
C SER A 414 7.18 -9.07 2.46
N ILE A 415 7.56 -9.41 1.23
CA ILE A 415 7.16 -10.66 0.58
C ILE A 415 8.34 -11.54 0.21
N ASP A 416 8.09 -12.84 0.12
CA ASP A 416 9.05 -13.81 -0.42
C ASP A 416 9.00 -13.79 -1.96
N CYS A 417 10.02 -13.20 -2.58
CA CYS A 417 10.13 -13.14 -4.03
C CYS A 417 10.09 -14.52 -4.70
N ARG A 418 10.66 -15.56 -4.10
CA ARG A 418 10.67 -16.91 -4.69
C ARG A 418 9.27 -17.51 -4.72
N ARG A 419 8.48 -17.29 -3.65
CA ARG A 419 7.08 -17.72 -3.58
C ARG A 419 6.22 -16.96 -4.58
N ALA A 420 6.38 -15.64 -4.67
CA ALA A 420 5.64 -14.80 -5.62
C ALA A 420 5.92 -15.19 -7.08
N GLU A 421 7.19 -15.39 -7.44
CA GLU A 421 7.59 -15.80 -8.79
C GLU A 421 7.14 -17.24 -9.11
N ALA A 422 7.07 -18.14 -8.12
CA ALA A 422 6.52 -19.47 -8.30
C ALA A 422 5.03 -19.44 -8.68
N VAL A 423 4.23 -18.58 -8.03
CA VAL A 423 2.82 -18.36 -8.36
C VAL A 423 2.67 -17.84 -9.79
N MET A 424 3.50 -16.87 -10.18
CA MET A 424 3.52 -16.32 -11.54
C MET A 424 3.86 -17.40 -12.58
N ARG A 425 4.94 -18.16 -12.36
CA ARG A 425 5.40 -19.24 -13.26
C ARG A 425 4.34 -20.33 -13.45
N ASP A 426 3.57 -20.64 -12.40
CA ASP A 426 2.51 -21.64 -12.44
C ASP A 426 1.18 -21.11 -13.02
N GLY A 427 1.19 -19.94 -13.68
CA GLY A 427 0.03 -19.36 -14.35
C GLY A 427 -0.97 -18.69 -13.41
N GLY A 428 -0.53 -18.35 -12.18
CA GLY A 428 -1.40 -17.79 -11.14
C GLY A 428 -1.98 -16.42 -11.49
N ILE A 429 -1.27 -15.58 -12.24
CA ILE A 429 -1.72 -14.21 -12.55
C ILE A 429 -3.03 -14.22 -13.35
N ARG A 430 -3.08 -14.92 -14.49
CA ARG A 430 -4.31 -15.09 -15.29
C ARG A 430 -5.47 -15.64 -14.48
N LEU A 431 -5.21 -16.64 -13.64
CA LEU A 431 -6.24 -17.24 -12.82
C LEU A 431 -6.80 -16.24 -11.80
N LEU A 432 -5.92 -15.51 -11.11
CA LEU A 432 -6.32 -14.48 -10.14
C LEU A 432 -7.10 -13.36 -10.83
N LEU A 433 -6.64 -12.84 -11.96
CA LEU A 433 -7.35 -11.81 -12.72
C LEU A 433 -8.72 -12.29 -13.22
N GLY A 434 -8.84 -13.57 -13.60
CA GLY A 434 -10.12 -14.19 -13.95
C GLY A 434 -11.08 -14.27 -12.75
N LEU A 435 -10.58 -14.71 -11.59
CA LEU A 435 -11.37 -14.83 -10.37
C LEU A 435 -11.72 -13.47 -9.74
N ALA A 436 -10.91 -12.44 -9.96
CA ALA A 436 -11.16 -11.06 -9.54
C ALA A 436 -12.44 -10.48 -10.17
N LYS A 437 -12.85 -10.99 -11.34
CA LYS A 437 -14.11 -10.63 -12.03
C LYS A 437 -15.34 -11.35 -11.47
N SER A 438 -15.18 -12.21 -10.46
CA SER A 438 -16.28 -12.91 -9.82
C SER A 438 -17.24 -11.95 -9.13
N TRP A 439 -18.55 -12.22 -9.21
CA TRP A 439 -19.58 -11.48 -8.46
C TRP A 439 -19.62 -11.85 -6.96
N ARG A 440 -18.87 -12.88 -6.54
CA ARG A 440 -18.80 -13.29 -5.14
C ARG A 440 -17.80 -12.39 -4.40
N GLU A 441 -18.33 -11.41 -3.67
CA GLU A 441 -17.53 -10.40 -2.99
C GLU A 441 -16.47 -10.98 -2.03
N GLY A 442 -16.78 -12.09 -1.33
CA GLY A 442 -15.81 -12.75 -0.43
C GLY A 442 -14.60 -13.31 -1.17
N LEU A 443 -14.82 -14.02 -2.28
CA LEU A 443 -13.74 -14.49 -3.14
C LEU A 443 -13.01 -13.32 -3.80
N GLN A 444 -13.77 -12.33 -4.28
CA GLN A 444 -13.23 -11.17 -4.98
C GLN A 444 -12.27 -10.36 -4.10
N SER A 445 -12.58 -10.18 -2.80
CA SER A 445 -11.68 -9.48 -1.87
C SER A 445 -10.40 -10.27 -1.61
N GLU A 446 -10.49 -11.57 -1.36
CA GLU A 446 -9.30 -12.41 -1.09
C GLU A 446 -8.40 -12.52 -2.32
N VAL A 447 -8.99 -12.57 -3.52
CA VAL A 447 -8.23 -12.57 -4.78
C VAL A 447 -7.58 -11.21 -5.02
N ALA A 448 -8.29 -10.11 -4.81
CA ALA A 448 -7.72 -8.76 -4.93
C ALA A 448 -6.55 -8.57 -3.97
N LYS A 449 -6.67 -9.08 -2.73
CA LYS A 449 -5.60 -9.08 -1.74
C LYS A 449 -4.39 -9.89 -2.21
N ALA A 450 -4.61 -11.09 -2.75
CA ALA A 450 -3.53 -11.90 -3.30
C ALA A 450 -2.78 -11.17 -4.44
N ILE A 451 -3.52 -10.53 -5.36
CA ILE A 451 -2.93 -9.72 -6.44
C ILE A 451 -2.14 -8.56 -5.87
N ALA A 452 -2.68 -7.84 -4.89
CA ALA A 452 -2.02 -6.70 -4.26
C ALA A 452 -0.69 -7.13 -3.61
N ASN A 453 -0.71 -8.16 -2.77
CA ASN A 453 0.49 -8.68 -2.09
C ASN A 453 1.55 -9.16 -3.09
N LEU A 454 1.13 -9.88 -4.14
CA LEU A 454 2.03 -10.33 -5.20
C LEU A 454 2.68 -9.17 -5.97
N SER A 455 1.95 -8.06 -6.16
CA SER A 455 2.41 -6.88 -6.90
C SER A 455 3.46 -6.04 -6.15
N VAL A 456 3.83 -6.41 -4.93
CA VAL A 456 5.03 -5.85 -4.26
C VAL A 456 6.31 -6.26 -5.01
N ASN A 457 6.31 -7.43 -5.68
CA ASN A 457 7.43 -7.88 -6.51
C ASN A 457 7.33 -7.25 -7.90
N ALA A 458 8.39 -6.58 -8.36
CA ALA A 458 8.40 -5.87 -9.64
C ALA A 458 8.13 -6.76 -10.86
N ASN A 459 8.64 -8.00 -10.89
CA ASN A 459 8.39 -8.93 -12.01
C ASN A 459 6.92 -9.32 -12.07
N VAL A 460 6.31 -9.56 -10.90
CA VAL A 460 4.89 -9.91 -10.82
C VAL A 460 4.00 -8.70 -11.10
N ALA A 461 4.34 -7.52 -10.59
CA ALA A 461 3.66 -6.25 -10.90
C ALA A 461 3.60 -6.03 -12.42
N LYS A 462 4.73 -6.21 -13.12
CA LYS A 462 4.79 -6.12 -14.57
C LYS A 462 3.88 -7.15 -15.26
N ALA A 463 3.91 -8.41 -14.82
CA ALA A 463 3.03 -9.43 -15.37
C ALA A 463 1.54 -9.13 -15.13
N VAL A 464 1.18 -8.62 -13.95
CA VAL A 464 -0.18 -8.16 -13.62
C VAL A 464 -0.60 -7.03 -14.57
N ALA A 465 0.26 -6.05 -14.82
CA ALA A 465 -0.01 -4.95 -15.75
C ALA A 465 -0.18 -5.44 -17.19
N GLU A 466 0.73 -6.28 -17.70
CA GLU A 466 0.69 -6.83 -19.06
C GLU A 466 -0.55 -7.70 -19.33
N GLU A 467 -1.11 -8.35 -18.31
CA GLU A 467 -2.33 -9.16 -18.40
C GLU A 467 -3.64 -8.37 -18.17
N GLY A 468 -3.57 -7.03 -18.13
CA GLY A 468 -4.75 -6.17 -17.97
C GLY A 468 -5.26 -6.05 -16.53
N GLY A 469 -4.39 -6.33 -15.55
CA GLY A 469 -4.74 -6.26 -14.13
C GLY A 469 -5.04 -4.85 -13.64
N ILE A 470 -4.45 -3.81 -14.26
CA ILE A 470 -4.70 -2.40 -13.91
C ILE A 470 -6.17 -2.03 -14.12
N ASP A 471 -6.75 -2.37 -15.27
CA ASP A 471 -8.18 -2.10 -15.55
C ASP A 471 -9.11 -2.82 -14.58
N ILE A 472 -8.76 -4.06 -14.23
CA ILE A 472 -9.52 -4.86 -13.28
C ILE A 472 -9.47 -4.21 -11.89
N LEU A 473 -8.29 -3.87 -11.38
CA LEU A 473 -8.13 -3.23 -10.08
C LEU A 473 -8.78 -1.83 -10.03
N ALA A 474 -8.65 -1.03 -11.08
CA ALA A 474 -9.34 0.26 -11.20
C ALA A 474 -10.86 0.10 -11.17
N GLY A 475 -11.40 -0.95 -11.82
CA GLY A 475 -12.81 -1.31 -11.74
C GLY A 475 -13.24 -1.75 -10.33
N LEU A 476 -12.44 -2.60 -9.68
CA LEU A 476 -12.71 -3.11 -8.33
C LEU A 476 -12.62 -2.02 -7.25
N ALA A 477 -11.74 -1.02 -7.43
CA ALA A 477 -11.64 0.13 -6.55
C ALA A 477 -12.97 0.93 -6.49
N ARG A 478 -13.82 0.84 -7.52
CA ARG A 478 -15.15 1.47 -7.53
C ARG A 478 -16.22 0.66 -6.77
N SER A 479 -15.87 -0.52 -6.23
CA SER A 479 -16.81 -1.39 -5.53
C SER A 479 -17.51 -0.71 -4.36
N MET A 480 -18.75 -1.16 -4.09
CA MET A 480 -19.51 -0.77 -2.89
C MET A 480 -19.14 -1.63 -1.68
N ASN A 481 -18.46 -2.76 -1.89
CA ASN A 481 -17.89 -3.54 -0.81
C ASN A 481 -16.56 -2.91 -0.38
N LYS A 482 -16.49 -2.49 0.89
CA LYS A 482 -15.31 -1.84 1.46
C LYS A 482 -14.06 -2.69 1.33
N LEU A 483 -14.13 -4.00 1.61
CA LEU A 483 -12.97 -4.90 1.57
C LEU A 483 -12.44 -5.04 0.14
N VAL A 484 -13.33 -5.22 -0.84
CA VAL A 484 -12.92 -5.30 -2.26
C VAL A 484 -12.23 -4.01 -2.70
N ALA A 485 -12.81 -2.86 -2.37
CA ALA A 485 -12.25 -1.57 -2.72
C ALA A 485 -10.89 -1.30 -2.03
N GLU A 486 -10.76 -1.70 -0.76
CA GLU A 486 -9.53 -1.59 0.02
C GLU A 486 -8.38 -2.34 -0.63
N GLU A 487 -8.59 -3.63 -0.94
CA GLU A 487 -7.57 -4.48 -1.52
C GLU A 487 -7.23 -4.07 -2.96
N ALA A 488 -8.22 -3.59 -3.73
CA ALA A 488 -8.00 -3.05 -5.05
C ALA A 488 -7.15 -1.76 -5.03
N ALA A 489 -7.41 -0.85 -4.08
CA ALA A 489 -6.58 0.33 -3.87
C ALA A 489 -5.15 -0.04 -3.46
N GLY A 490 -4.99 -1.11 -2.66
CA GLY A 490 -3.67 -1.64 -2.30
C GLY A 490 -2.90 -2.18 -3.51
N GLY A 491 -3.58 -2.90 -4.41
CA GLY A 491 -2.98 -3.34 -5.67
C GLY A 491 -2.56 -2.17 -6.56
N LEU A 492 -3.39 -1.14 -6.68
CA LEU A 492 -3.04 0.08 -7.42
C LEU A 492 -1.86 0.83 -6.78
N TRP A 493 -1.79 0.87 -5.44
CA TRP A 493 -0.65 1.45 -4.73
C TRP A 493 0.65 0.73 -5.10
N ASN A 494 0.67 -0.59 -5.00
CA ASN A 494 1.88 -1.37 -5.32
C ASN A 494 2.28 -1.22 -6.80
N LEU A 495 1.32 -1.23 -7.73
CA LEU A 495 1.59 -1.02 -9.15
C LEU A 495 2.12 0.40 -9.46
N SER A 496 1.61 1.42 -8.77
CA SER A 496 2.00 2.82 -8.96
C SER A 496 3.44 3.16 -8.58
N VAL A 497 4.14 2.24 -7.90
CA VAL A 497 5.59 2.35 -7.64
C VAL A 497 6.39 2.28 -8.94
N GLY A 498 5.94 1.48 -9.91
CA GLY A 498 6.59 1.38 -11.23
C GLY A 498 6.23 2.56 -12.13
N GLU A 499 7.23 3.30 -12.61
CA GLU A 499 7.04 4.47 -13.47
C GLU A 499 6.29 4.11 -14.77
N GLU A 500 6.54 2.93 -15.32
CA GLU A 500 5.89 2.43 -16.53
C GLU A 500 4.38 2.16 -16.36
N HIS A 501 3.89 2.00 -15.13
CA HIS A 501 2.48 1.67 -14.85
C HIS A 501 1.63 2.92 -14.59
N LYS A 502 2.22 4.05 -14.20
CA LYS A 502 1.48 5.25 -13.76
C LYS A 502 0.51 5.75 -14.84
N GLY A 503 0.98 5.84 -16.09
CA GLY A 503 0.15 6.23 -17.23
C GLY A 503 -1.02 5.28 -17.49
N ALA A 504 -0.80 3.96 -17.38
CA ALA A 504 -1.86 2.97 -17.54
C ALA A 504 -2.90 3.03 -16.41
N ILE A 505 -2.47 3.31 -15.16
CA ILE A 505 -3.38 3.51 -14.02
C ILE A 505 -4.27 4.74 -14.24
N ALA A 506 -3.69 5.83 -14.75
CA ALA A 506 -4.42 7.03 -15.14
C ALA A 506 -5.45 6.73 -16.25
N GLU A 507 -5.04 6.08 -17.34
CA GLU A 507 -5.89 5.74 -18.49
C GLU A 507 -7.06 4.80 -18.13
N ALA A 508 -6.86 3.87 -17.19
CA ALA A 508 -7.91 3.00 -16.65
C ALA A 508 -8.93 3.73 -15.74
N GLY A 509 -8.73 5.03 -15.50
CA GLY A 509 -9.51 5.85 -14.58
C GLY A 509 -9.28 5.48 -13.11
N GLY A 510 -8.10 4.92 -12.80
CA GLY A 510 -7.69 4.56 -11.44
C GLY A 510 -7.60 5.78 -10.54
N ILE A 511 -7.07 6.91 -11.03
CA ILE A 511 -6.99 8.18 -10.27
C ILE A 511 -8.38 8.60 -9.76
N GLN A 512 -9.38 8.66 -10.64
CA GLN A 512 -10.74 9.04 -10.25
C GLN A 512 -11.32 8.05 -9.23
N ALA A 513 -11.09 6.75 -9.41
CA ALA A 513 -11.58 5.75 -8.46
C ALA A 513 -10.96 5.91 -7.07
N LEU A 514 -9.66 6.22 -6.98
CA LEU A 514 -8.97 6.45 -5.71
C LEU A 514 -9.46 7.72 -5.01
N VAL A 515 -9.70 8.81 -5.76
CA VAL A 515 -10.27 10.04 -5.22
C VAL A 515 -11.70 9.81 -4.70
N ASP A 516 -12.53 9.11 -5.46
CA ASP A 516 -13.90 8.76 -5.06
C ASP A 516 -13.93 7.92 -3.78
N LEU A 517 -12.94 7.03 -3.58
CA LEU A 517 -12.82 6.24 -2.35
C LEU A 517 -12.55 7.10 -1.12
N ILE A 518 -11.70 8.12 -1.25
CA ILE A 518 -11.41 9.06 -0.16
C ILE A 518 -12.69 9.75 0.28
N PHE A 519 -13.50 10.24 -0.66
CA PHE A 519 -14.77 10.88 -0.34
C PHE A 519 -15.79 9.89 0.25
N LYS A 520 -15.88 8.69 -0.32
CA LYS A 520 -16.85 7.65 0.10
C LYS A 520 -16.62 7.17 1.53
N TRP A 521 -15.36 7.03 1.95
CA TRP A 521 -15.01 6.38 3.23
C TRP A 521 -14.28 7.29 4.23
N SER A 522 -14.37 8.61 4.05
CA SER A 522 -13.66 9.64 4.82
C SER A 522 -13.71 9.52 6.36
N SER A 523 -14.71 8.83 6.94
CA SER A 523 -14.88 8.70 8.40
C SER A 523 -14.74 7.30 8.98
N THR A 524 -14.68 6.24 8.16
CA THR A 524 -14.78 4.84 8.63
C THR A 524 -13.84 3.88 7.90
N GLY A 525 -12.83 4.41 7.22
CA GLY A 525 -12.13 3.74 6.13
C GLY A 525 -10.61 3.74 6.19
N ASP A 526 -9.98 3.79 7.36
CA ASP A 526 -8.55 4.14 7.50
C ASP A 526 -7.62 3.34 6.56
N GLY A 527 -7.77 2.01 6.50
CA GLY A 527 -7.00 1.17 5.56
C GLY A 527 -7.31 1.40 4.08
N VAL A 528 -8.52 1.84 3.72
CA VAL A 528 -8.88 2.27 2.35
C VAL A 528 -8.25 3.64 2.06
N LEU A 529 -8.35 4.57 3.01
CA LEU A 529 -7.88 5.94 2.86
C LEU A 529 -6.35 5.99 2.72
N GLU A 530 -5.63 5.19 3.51
CA GLU A 530 -4.18 5.08 3.45
C GLU A 530 -3.72 4.54 2.11
N ARG A 531 -4.30 3.42 1.66
CA ARG A 531 -3.97 2.83 0.35
C ARG A 531 -4.29 3.76 -0.80
N ALA A 532 -5.43 4.45 -0.75
CA ALA A 532 -5.82 5.41 -1.78
C ALA A 532 -4.89 6.62 -1.82
N ALA A 533 -4.58 7.22 -0.66
CA ALA A 533 -3.65 8.34 -0.56
C ALA A 533 -2.22 7.93 -0.98
N GLY A 534 -1.77 6.74 -0.59
CA GLY A 534 -0.45 6.21 -0.94
C GLY A 534 -0.27 5.99 -2.45
N ALA A 535 -1.30 5.44 -3.12
CA ALA A 535 -1.33 5.32 -4.57
C ALA A 535 -1.33 6.70 -5.25
N LEU A 536 -2.17 7.64 -4.79
CA LEU A 536 -2.21 9.00 -5.33
C LEU A 536 -0.89 9.74 -5.13
N ALA A 537 -0.19 9.52 -4.01
CA ALA A 537 1.10 10.12 -3.76
C ALA A 537 2.17 9.63 -4.76
N ASN A 538 2.18 8.33 -5.08
CA ASN A 538 3.08 7.76 -6.08
C ASN A 538 2.76 8.29 -7.49
N LEU A 539 1.48 8.36 -7.84
CA LEU A 539 1.02 8.90 -9.12
C LEU A 539 1.35 10.40 -9.26
N ALA A 540 1.20 11.18 -8.19
CA ALA A 540 1.52 12.61 -8.18
C ALA A 540 3.03 12.91 -8.35
N ALA A 541 3.91 11.92 -8.21
CA ALA A 541 5.33 12.10 -8.48
C ALA A 541 5.62 12.25 -9.98
N ASP A 542 4.76 11.72 -10.87
CA ASP A 542 4.83 11.94 -12.31
C ASP A 542 4.08 13.23 -12.72
N ASP A 543 4.67 14.03 -13.61
CA ASP A 543 4.12 15.35 -13.99
C ASP A 543 2.74 15.24 -14.65
N LYS A 544 2.57 14.33 -15.61
CA LYS A 544 1.30 14.13 -16.31
C LYS A 544 0.23 13.63 -15.34
N CYS A 545 0.53 12.59 -14.57
CA CYS A 545 -0.41 12.04 -13.59
C CYS A 545 -0.75 13.05 -12.49
N SER A 546 0.20 13.90 -12.06
CA SER A 546 -0.06 14.95 -11.07
C SER A 546 -1.16 15.91 -11.52
N THR A 547 -1.18 16.27 -12.82
CA THR A 547 -2.22 17.12 -13.40
C THR A 547 -3.58 16.42 -13.37
N GLU A 548 -3.62 15.13 -13.70
CA GLU A 548 -4.85 14.34 -13.66
C GLU A 548 -5.39 14.16 -12.23
N VAL A 549 -4.50 13.95 -11.25
CA VAL A 549 -4.87 13.91 -9.81
C VAL A 549 -5.52 15.21 -9.38
N ALA A 550 -4.97 16.36 -9.79
CA ALA A 550 -5.57 17.66 -9.48
C ALA A 550 -6.94 17.83 -10.16
N LEU A 551 -7.06 17.50 -11.45
CA LEU A 551 -8.32 17.59 -12.21
C LEU A 551 -9.44 16.68 -11.66
N ALA A 552 -9.09 15.52 -11.10
CA ALA A 552 -10.03 14.59 -10.47
C ALA A 552 -10.56 15.08 -9.11
N GLY A 553 -10.08 16.22 -8.60
CA GLY A 553 -10.42 16.72 -7.26
C GLY A 553 -9.52 16.17 -6.15
N GLY A 554 -8.36 15.59 -6.50
CA GLY A 554 -7.43 14.99 -5.56
C GLY A 554 -6.85 15.97 -4.54
N VAL A 555 -6.61 17.23 -4.92
CA VAL A 555 -6.13 18.28 -3.99
C VAL A 555 -7.08 18.43 -2.80
N HIS A 556 -8.37 18.63 -3.07
CA HIS A 556 -9.39 18.77 -2.03
C HIS A 556 -9.50 17.50 -1.16
N ALA A 557 -9.50 16.31 -1.79
CA ALA A 557 -9.56 15.03 -1.09
C ALA A 557 -8.38 14.84 -0.12
N LEU A 558 -7.15 15.14 -0.56
CA LEU A 558 -5.93 14.99 0.23
C LEU A 558 -5.85 16.01 1.36
N VAL A 559 -6.28 17.26 1.13
CA VAL A 559 -6.38 18.29 2.17
C VAL A 559 -7.40 17.89 3.24
N MET A 560 -8.55 17.34 2.84
CA MET A 560 -9.53 16.80 3.79
C MET A 560 -8.93 15.70 4.68
N LEU A 561 -8.13 14.79 4.12
CA LEU A 561 -7.45 13.74 4.88
C LEU A 561 -6.41 14.32 5.84
N ALA A 562 -5.52 15.18 5.35
CA ALA A 562 -4.50 15.83 6.16
C ALA A 562 -5.10 16.58 7.37
N ARG A 563 -6.28 17.20 7.18
CA ARG A 563 -6.96 17.99 8.20
C ARG A 563 -7.77 17.16 9.21
N ASN A 564 -8.50 16.14 8.74
CA ASN A 564 -9.55 15.50 9.53
C ASN A 564 -9.21 14.09 10.02
N CYS A 565 -8.29 13.38 9.36
CA CYS A 565 -7.90 12.04 9.80
C CYS A 565 -6.97 12.10 11.02
N LYS A 566 -7.03 11.06 11.84
CA LYS A 566 -6.17 10.89 13.04
C LYS A 566 -5.14 9.77 12.90
N PHE A 567 -5.21 9.02 11.80
CA PHE A 567 -4.35 7.88 11.53
C PHE A 567 -3.07 8.36 10.86
N GLU A 568 -1.93 8.03 11.46
CA GLU A 568 -0.61 8.52 11.03
C GLU A 568 -0.33 8.17 9.57
N GLY A 569 -0.58 6.93 9.15
CA GLY A 569 -0.34 6.48 7.78
C GLY A 569 -1.13 7.28 6.75
N VAL A 570 -2.41 7.53 7.03
CA VAL A 570 -3.26 8.38 6.16
C VAL A 570 -2.73 9.81 6.08
N GLN A 571 -2.35 10.41 7.22
CA GLN A 571 -1.81 11.78 7.25
C GLN A 571 -0.48 11.89 6.52
N GLU A 572 0.41 10.91 6.70
CA GLU A 572 1.70 10.84 6.02
C GLU A 572 1.51 10.73 4.50
N GLN A 573 0.70 9.77 4.03
CA GLN A 573 0.44 9.60 2.60
C GLN A 573 -0.25 10.82 1.99
N ALA A 574 -1.17 11.46 2.72
CA ALA A 574 -1.82 12.69 2.26
C ALA A 574 -0.84 13.86 2.14
N ALA A 575 0.03 14.08 3.14
CA ALA A 575 1.05 15.11 3.10
C ALA A 575 2.07 14.85 1.98
N ARG A 576 2.49 13.59 1.80
CA ARG A 576 3.39 13.16 0.71
C ARG A 576 2.79 13.44 -0.66
N ALA A 577 1.51 13.13 -0.86
CA ALA A 577 0.81 13.43 -2.11
C ALA A 577 0.74 14.94 -2.38
N LEU A 578 0.45 15.75 -1.37
CA LEU A 578 0.44 17.22 -1.49
C LEU A 578 1.85 17.77 -1.79
N ALA A 579 2.90 17.20 -1.20
CA ALA A 579 4.27 17.56 -1.51
C ALA A 579 4.63 17.27 -2.97
N ASN A 580 4.26 16.09 -3.47
CA ASN A 580 4.51 15.70 -4.87
C ASN A 580 3.70 16.55 -5.86
N LEU A 581 2.43 16.85 -5.56
CA LEU A 581 1.62 17.78 -6.35
C LEU A 581 2.24 19.18 -6.42
N ALA A 582 2.84 19.65 -5.33
CA ALA A 582 3.48 20.97 -5.28
C ALA A 582 4.87 21.00 -5.95
N ALA A 583 5.50 19.86 -6.23
CA ALA A 583 6.87 19.79 -6.74
C ALA A 583 7.02 20.26 -8.21
N HIS A 584 5.93 20.23 -8.98
CA HIS A 584 5.95 20.49 -10.44
C HIS A 584 5.48 21.91 -10.82
N GLY A 585 5.69 22.90 -9.95
CA GLY A 585 5.14 24.26 -10.09
C GLY A 585 5.59 25.04 -11.35
N ASP A 586 6.68 24.63 -12.01
CA ASP A 586 7.12 25.22 -13.28
C ASP A 586 6.38 24.63 -14.50
N SER A 587 5.89 23.38 -14.38
CA SER A 587 5.24 22.64 -15.46
C SER A 587 3.72 22.78 -15.43
N ASN A 588 3.14 22.91 -14.23
CA ASN A 588 1.70 22.95 -14.04
C ASN A 588 1.27 23.89 -12.89
N SER A 589 -0.04 24.07 -12.73
CA SER A 589 -0.62 24.99 -11.74
C SER A 589 -0.91 24.36 -10.37
N ASN A 590 -0.45 23.13 -10.13
CA ASN A 590 -0.80 22.38 -8.92
C ASN A 590 -0.23 23.00 -7.64
N ASN A 591 0.98 23.59 -7.70
CA ASN A 591 1.56 24.31 -6.55
C ASN A 591 0.63 25.45 -6.08
N ALA A 592 0.12 26.24 -7.01
CA ALA A 592 -0.84 27.29 -6.73
C ALA A 592 -2.20 26.73 -6.26
N ALA A 593 -2.68 25.64 -6.88
CA ALA A 593 -3.93 25.00 -6.50
C ALA A 593 -3.91 24.47 -5.05
N VAL A 594 -2.83 23.79 -4.66
CA VAL A 594 -2.66 23.28 -3.28
C VAL A 594 -2.57 24.45 -2.29
N GLY A 595 -1.79 25.48 -2.59
CA GLY A 595 -1.65 26.64 -1.69
C GLY A 595 -2.92 27.49 -1.54
N GLN A 596 -3.82 27.45 -2.51
CA GLN A 596 -5.11 28.15 -2.48
C GLN A 596 -6.26 27.29 -1.93
N GLU A 597 -6.06 25.99 -1.75
CA GLU A 597 -7.07 25.09 -1.21
C GLU A 597 -7.35 25.44 0.26
N THR A 598 -8.64 25.54 0.60
CA THR A 598 -9.05 26.07 1.91
C THR A 598 -8.61 25.17 3.05
N GLY A 599 -7.80 25.69 3.97
CA GLY A 599 -7.31 24.94 5.12
C GLY A 599 -6.10 24.05 4.84
N ALA A 600 -5.55 24.07 3.62
CA ALA A 600 -4.40 23.25 3.26
C ALA A 600 -3.14 23.64 4.03
N LEU A 601 -2.83 24.94 4.04
CA LEU A 601 -1.64 25.46 4.70
C LEU A 601 -1.73 25.30 6.23
N GLU A 602 -2.88 25.58 6.83
CA GLU A 602 -3.11 25.38 8.26
C GLU A 602 -2.98 23.91 8.66
N ALA A 603 -3.49 22.99 7.84
CA ALA A 603 -3.35 21.55 8.08
C ALA A 603 -1.88 21.13 8.02
N LEU A 604 -1.13 21.52 6.97
CA LEU A 604 0.29 21.19 6.85
C LEU A 604 1.12 21.78 8.00
N VAL A 605 0.86 23.03 8.39
CA VAL A 605 1.50 23.68 9.54
C VAL A 605 1.15 23.00 10.87
N GLN A 606 -0.04 22.42 11.00
CA GLN A 606 -0.39 21.60 12.17
C GLN A 606 0.35 20.26 12.15
N LEU A 607 0.47 19.61 10.99
CA LEU A 607 1.13 18.31 10.84
C LEU A 607 2.64 18.35 11.13
N THR A 608 3.32 19.49 10.97
CA THR A 608 4.72 19.64 11.42
C THR A 608 4.91 19.46 12.93
N ARG A 609 3.82 19.51 13.72
CA ARG A 609 3.80 19.25 15.16
C ARG A 609 3.31 17.85 15.53
N SER A 610 3.12 16.96 14.54
CA SER A 610 2.71 15.57 14.77
C SER A 610 3.72 14.83 15.66
N PRO A 611 3.29 13.88 16.52
CA PRO A 611 4.23 13.02 17.23
C PRO A 611 4.99 12.07 16.29
N HIS A 612 4.48 11.83 15.09
CA HIS A 612 5.01 10.88 14.11
C HIS A 612 6.02 11.55 13.16
N GLU A 613 7.21 10.98 13.02
CA GLU A 613 8.31 11.56 12.24
C GLU A 613 8.01 11.66 10.75
N GLY A 614 7.49 10.59 10.13
CA GLY A 614 7.14 10.57 8.71
C GLY A 614 6.12 11.65 8.36
N VAL A 615 5.07 11.83 9.17
CA VAL A 615 4.08 12.91 9.00
C VAL A 615 4.74 14.29 9.03
N ARG A 616 5.66 14.55 9.97
CA ARG A 616 6.36 15.84 10.04
C ARG A 616 7.24 16.07 8.82
N GLN A 617 7.93 15.03 8.34
CA GLN A 617 8.83 15.10 7.20
C GLN A 617 8.06 15.49 5.93
N GLU A 618 6.97 14.78 5.65
CA GLU A 618 6.17 15.02 4.45
C GLU A 618 5.45 16.38 4.51
N ALA A 619 4.99 16.79 5.69
CA ALA A 619 4.40 18.12 5.89
C ALA A 619 5.42 19.26 5.66
N ALA A 620 6.64 19.13 6.20
CA ALA A 620 7.70 20.09 5.96
C ALA A 620 8.12 20.11 4.47
N GLY A 621 8.18 18.94 3.83
CA GLY A 621 8.45 18.82 2.40
C GLY A 621 7.39 19.49 1.53
N ALA A 622 6.11 19.35 1.87
CA ALA A 622 5.03 20.04 1.19
C ALA A 622 5.14 21.56 1.34
N LEU A 623 5.41 22.06 2.55
CA LEU A 623 5.59 23.50 2.80
C LEU A 623 6.81 24.06 2.05
N TRP A 624 7.90 23.28 1.96
CA TRP A 624 9.07 23.66 1.17
C TRP A 624 8.69 23.80 -0.31
N ASN A 625 8.05 22.81 -0.91
CA ASN A 625 7.65 22.89 -2.33
C ASN A 625 6.66 24.05 -2.57
N LEU A 626 5.69 24.24 -1.68
CA LEU A 626 4.74 25.35 -1.80
C LEU A 626 5.40 26.74 -1.69
N SER A 627 6.54 26.85 -0.98
CA SER A 627 7.26 28.11 -0.83
C SER A 627 7.92 28.62 -2.12
N PHE A 628 7.93 27.85 -3.21
CA PHE A 628 8.39 28.34 -4.50
C PHE A 628 7.41 29.36 -5.16
N ASP A 629 6.15 29.45 -4.72
CA ASP A 629 5.20 30.51 -5.13
C ASP A 629 5.17 31.64 -4.07
N ASP A 630 5.32 32.89 -4.53
CA ASP A 630 5.38 34.08 -3.68
C ASP A 630 4.14 34.28 -2.80
N ARG A 631 2.94 33.99 -3.32
CA ARG A 631 1.69 34.15 -2.57
C ARG A 631 1.56 33.05 -1.52
N ASN A 632 1.98 31.84 -1.88
CA ASN A 632 2.02 30.72 -0.95
C ASN A 632 2.99 31.00 0.22
N ARG A 633 4.17 31.61 -0.02
CA ARG A 633 5.10 31.99 1.06
C ARG A 633 4.47 32.89 2.11
N GLU A 634 3.76 33.92 1.67
CA GLU A 634 3.09 34.86 2.57
C GLU A 634 1.89 34.20 3.28
N ALA A 635 1.15 33.34 2.59
CA ALA A 635 0.05 32.58 3.18
C ALA A 635 0.51 31.55 4.22
N ILE A 636 1.64 30.86 3.97
CA ILE A 636 2.27 29.94 4.94
C ILE A 636 2.68 30.71 6.20
N ALA A 637 3.28 31.90 6.05
CA ALA A 637 3.65 32.74 7.17
C ALA A 637 2.41 33.21 7.97
N ALA A 638 1.34 33.63 7.27
CA ALA A 638 0.08 34.03 7.90
C ALA A 638 -0.60 32.88 8.67
N ALA A 639 -0.42 31.63 8.22
CA ALA A 639 -0.90 30.43 8.91
C ALA A 639 -0.03 30.02 10.12
N GLY A 640 1.03 30.77 10.45
CA GLY A 640 1.96 30.47 11.55
C GLY A 640 3.03 29.44 11.19
N GLY A 641 3.33 29.28 9.89
CA GLY A 641 4.31 28.32 9.40
C GLY A 641 5.74 28.62 9.84
N VAL A 642 6.12 29.91 9.96
CA VAL A 642 7.46 30.31 10.43
C VAL A 642 7.72 29.77 11.84
N GLN A 643 6.80 30.01 12.78
CA GLN A 643 6.92 29.53 14.16
C GLN A 643 6.96 28.00 14.22
N ALA A 644 6.13 27.33 13.43
CA ALA A 644 6.04 25.88 13.41
C ALA A 644 7.33 25.24 12.86
N LEU A 645 7.89 25.76 11.78
CA LEU A 645 9.10 25.25 11.14
C LEU A 645 10.37 25.55 11.96
N VAL A 646 10.43 26.71 12.63
CA VAL A 646 11.52 27.00 13.58
C VAL A 646 11.49 26.02 14.75
N ALA A 647 10.31 25.77 15.34
CA ALA A 647 10.15 24.76 16.40
C ALA A 647 10.52 23.35 15.91
N LEU A 648 10.14 23.00 14.68
CA LEU A 648 10.51 21.73 14.06
C LEU A 648 12.04 21.60 13.95
N ALA A 649 12.71 22.60 13.38
CA ALA A 649 14.16 22.64 13.23
C ALA A 649 14.91 22.54 14.58
N GLN A 650 14.37 23.12 15.65
CA GLN A 650 14.90 22.98 17.00
C GLN A 650 14.74 21.56 17.56
N SER A 651 13.61 20.91 17.29
CA SER A 651 13.31 19.57 17.82
C SER A 651 13.93 18.43 17.02
N CYS A 652 14.28 18.64 15.75
CA CYS A 652 14.68 17.58 14.82
C CYS A 652 16.20 17.30 14.77
N SER A 653 17.02 17.89 15.66
CA SER A 653 18.49 17.73 15.61
C SER A 653 18.98 16.27 15.74
N ASN A 654 18.17 15.40 16.35
CA ASN A 654 18.45 13.96 16.47
C ASN A 654 17.54 13.07 15.60
N ALA A 655 16.70 13.69 14.74
CA ALA A 655 15.82 12.97 13.83
C ALA A 655 16.56 12.49 12.58
N SER A 656 15.86 11.79 11.67
CA SER A 656 16.43 11.38 10.38
C SER A 656 16.94 12.58 9.56
N PRO A 657 17.98 12.38 8.72
CA PRO A 657 18.45 13.40 7.79
C PRO A 657 17.35 13.94 6.88
N GLY A 658 16.41 13.09 6.46
CA GLY A 658 15.26 13.50 5.65
C GLY A 658 14.39 14.56 6.35
N LEU A 659 14.01 14.35 7.61
CA LEU A 659 13.25 15.36 8.35
C LEU A 659 14.05 16.66 8.53
N GLN A 660 15.35 16.55 8.84
CA GLN A 660 16.23 17.70 9.02
C GLN A 660 16.33 18.55 7.75
N GLU A 661 16.56 17.89 6.62
CA GLU A 661 16.63 18.51 5.29
C GLU A 661 15.31 19.22 4.95
N ARG A 662 14.16 18.53 5.10
CA ARG A 662 12.85 19.15 4.78
C ARG A 662 12.54 20.34 5.68
N ALA A 663 12.92 20.31 6.95
CA ALA A 663 12.74 21.43 7.87
C ALA A 663 13.63 22.63 7.49
N ALA A 664 14.92 22.40 7.23
CA ALA A 664 15.85 23.44 6.79
C ALA A 664 15.46 24.00 5.41
N GLY A 665 15.09 23.14 4.46
CA GLY A 665 14.64 23.51 3.13
C GLY A 665 13.37 24.36 3.15
N ALA A 666 12.39 24.02 4.00
CA ALA A 666 11.18 24.85 4.15
C ALA A 666 11.51 26.25 4.71
N LEU A 667 12.40 26.34 5.71
CA LEU A 667 12.89 27.64 6.21
C LEU A 667 13.68 28.39 5.13
N TRP A 668 14.48 27.70 4.33
CA TRP A 668 15.21 28.30 3.22
C TRP A 668 14.27 28.90 2.19
N GLY A 669 13.25 28.16 1.74
CA GLY A 669 12.27 28.66 0.78
C GLY A 669 11.46 29.86 1.32
N LEU A 670 11.04 29.83 2.58
CA LEU A 670 10.38 30.98 3.21
C LEU A 670 11.30 32.20 3.34
N SER A 671 12.59 32.00 3.63
CA SER A 671 13.57 33.07 3.87
C SER A 671 13.87 33.93 2.63
N VAL A 672 13.44 33.51 1.44
CA VAL A 672 13.50 34.33 0.22
C VAL A 672 12.64 35.59 0.34
N SER A 673 11.60 35.60 1.19
CA SER A 673 10.81 36.81 1.48
C SER A 673 11.49 37.59 2.59
N GLU A 674 11.67 38.90 2.41
CA GLU A 674 12.30 39.76 3.41
C GLU A 674 11.53 39.73 4.75
N ALA A 675 10.19 39.78 4.70
CA ALA A 675 9.35 39.73 5.88
C ALA A 675 9.53 38.41 6.65
N ASN A 676 9.55 37.29 5.93
CA ASN A 676 9.76 35.97 6.50
C ASN A 676 11.18 35.78 7.02
N SER A 677 12.20 36.27 6.31
CA SER A 677 13.60 36.25 6.77
C SER A 677 13.73 36.92 8.14
N ILE A 678 13.15 38.12 8.30
CA ILE A 678 13.13 38.84 9.57
C ILE A 678 12.38 38.04 10.65
N ALA A 679 11.22 37.46 10.30
CA ALA A 679 10.42 36.65 11.23
C ALA A 679 11.18 35.41 11.71
N ILE A 680 11.80 34.64 10.82
CA ILE A 680 12.60 33.44 11.16
C ILE A 680 13.68 33.78 12.19
N GLY A 681 14.41 34.87 11.98
CA GLY A 681 15.42 35.30 12.95
C GLY A 681 14.81 35.71 14.29
N ARG A 682 13.66 36.40 14.29
CA ARG A 682 12.97 36.84 15.53
C ARG A 682 12.44 35.67 16.35
N GLU A 683 11.99 34.61 15.70
CA GLU A 683 11.51 33.38 16.33
C GLU A 683 12.64 32.46 16.82
N GLY A 684 13.92 32.86 16.64
CA GLY A 684 15.06 32.06 17.08
C GLY A 684 15.42 30.91 16.13
N GLY A 685 15.18 31.08 14.83
CA GLY A 685 15.52 30.10 13.80
C GLY A 685 17.00 30.00 13.44
N VAL A 686 17.83 30.95 13.88
CA VAL A 686 19.27 30.97 13.52
C VAL A 686 20.04 29.81 14.17
N ALA A 687 19.90 29.62 15.48
CA ALA A 687 20.59 28.57 16.24
C ALA A 687 20.35 27.15 15.70
N PRO A 688 19.09 26.71 15.46
CA PRO A 688 18.85 25.38 14.90
C PRO A 688 19.41 25.24 13.47
N LEU A 689 19.36 26.28 12.64
CA LEU A 689 19.98 26.25 11.31
C LEU A 689 21.50 26.13 11.39
N ILE A 690 22.17 26.77 12.35
CA ILE A 690 23.61 26.59 12.60
C ILE A 690 23.90 25.15 13.04
N ALA A 691 23.05 24.54 13.86
CA ALA A 691 23.21 23.14 14.26
C ALA A 691 23.06 22.20 13.06
N LEU A 692 22.05 22.40 12.21
CA LEU A 692 21.84 21.61 10.98
C LEU A 692 22.96 21.81 9.95
N ALA A 693 23.53 23.01 9.87
CA ALA A 693 24.72 23.29 9.05
C ALA A 693 25.98 22.51 9.49
N ARG A 694 25.98 21.93 10.70
CA ARG A 694 27.06 21.05 11.18
C ARG A 694 26.77 19.56 10.94
N SER A 695 25.66 19.23 10.30
CA SER A 695 25.32 17.84 9.98
C SER A 695 26.33 17.22 9.02
N GLU A 696 26.59 15.93 9.21
CA GLU A 696 27.42 15.13 8.30
C GLU A 696 26.69 14.80 6.99
N ALA A 697 25.36 14.91 6.97
CA ALA A 697 24.55 14.70 5.77
C ALA A 697 24.62 15.92 4.84
N GLU A 698 25.02 15.68 3.58
CA GLU A 698 25.25 16.71 2.57
C GLU A 698 24.02 17.57 2.29
N ASP A 699 22.87 16.94 2.04
CA ASP A 699 21.60 17.62 1.74
C ASP A 699 21.12 18.50 2.92
N VAL A 700 21.34 18.03 4.16
CA VAL A 700 20.94 18.76 5.36
C VAL A 700 21.78 20.03 5.53
N HIS A 701 23.11 19.91 5.46
CA HIS A 701 23.94 21.10 5.65
C HIS A 701 23.87 22.06 4.46
N GLU A 702 23.54 21.58 3.26
CA GLU A 702 23.34 22.42 2.09
C GLU A 702 22.09 23.29 2.24
N THR A 703 20.95 22.67 2.54
CA THR A 703 19.70 23.40 2.78
C THR A 703 19.81 24.38 3.96
N ALA A 704 20.51 23.99 5.02
CA ALA A 704 20.79 24.87 6.15
C ALA A 704 21.71 26.06 5.78
N ALA A 705 22.75 25.82 4.99
CA ALA A 705 23.62 26.89 4.48
C ALA A 705 22.86 27.85 3.57
N GLY A 706 21.95 27.35 2.74
CA GLY A 706 21.07 28.17 1.89
C GLY A 706 20.15 29.07 2.71
N ALA A 707 19.53 28.52 3.76
CA ALA A 707 18.74 29.33 4.69
C ALA A 707 19.59 30.41 5.37
N LEU A 708 20.78 30.06 5.88
CA LEU A 708 21.68 31.01 6.54
C LEU A 708 22.17 32.11 5.58
N TRP A 709 22.40 31.78 4.31
CA TRP A 709 22.74 32.76 3.27
C TRP A 709 21.63 33.80 3.08
N ASN A 710 20.38 33.35 2.90
CA ASN A 710 19.23 34.25 2.77
C ASN A 710 19.00 35.08 4.04
N LEU A 711 19.15 34.48 5.23
CA LEU A 711 19.02 35.19 6.50
C LEU A 711 20.12 36.24 6.69
N ALA A 712 21.36 35.95 6.29
CA ALA A 712 22.48 36.89 6.32
C ALA A 712 22.25 38.13 5.44
N PHE A 713 21.27 38.09 4.52
CA PHE A 713 20.89 39.27 3.77
C PHE A 713 20.41 40.40 4.70
N ASN A 714 19.68 40.08 5.77
CA ASN A 714 19.23 41.06 6.75
C ASN A 714 20.34 41.34 7.80
N PRO A 715 20.76 42.61 8.02
CA PRO A 715 21.82 42.94 8.97
C PRO A 715 21.59 42.46 10.42
N GLY A 716 20.34 42.49 10.90
CA GLY A 716 20.00 42.02 12.25
C GLY A 716 20.13 40.51 12.39
N ASN A 717 19.74 39.75 11.36
CA ASN A 717 19.95 38.31 11.32
C ASN A 717 21.43 37.96 11.13
N ALA A 718 22.17 38.71 10.31
CA ALA A 718 23.62 38.54 10.17
C ALA A 718 24.34 38.68 11.52
N LEU A 719 23.94 39.67 12.34
CA LEU A 719 24.47 39.83 13.69
C LEU A 719 24.16 38.63 14.58
N ARG A 720 22.92 38.14 14.57
CA ARG A 720 22.51 36.91 15.30
C ARG A 720 23.33 35.69 14.89
N ILE A 721 23.58 35.50 13.59
CA ILE A 721 24.42 34.40 13.08
C ILE A 721 25.83 34.49 13.69
N VAL A 722 26.39 35.69 13.86
CA VAL A 722 27.69 35.87 14.52
C VAL A 722 27.61 35.54 16.01
N GLU A 723 26.63 36.10 16.72
CA GLU A 723 26.47 35.95 18.17
C GLU A 723 26.23 34.50 18.59
N GLU A 724 25.57 33.71 17.74
CA GLU A 724 25.28 32.29 17.96
C GLU A 724 26.39 31.35 17.45
N GLY A 725 27.52 31.90 16.97
CA GLY A 725 28.68 31.10 16.56
C GLY A 725 28.58 30.49 15.16
N GLY A 726 27.70 31.02 14.31
CA GLY A 726 27.49 30.55 12.94
C GLY A 726 28.69 30.77 12.03
N VAL A 727 29.56 31.75 12.31
CA VAL A 727 30.79 32.00 11.52
C VAL A 727 31.69 30.76 11.50
N SER A 728 31.86 30.08 12.64
CA SER A 728 32.65 28.84 12.71
C SER A 728 32.04 27.75 11.84
N ALA A 729 30.73 27.53 11.95
CA ALA A 729 30.03 26.49 11.20
C ALA A 729 30.10 26.75 9.68
N LEU A 730 29.89 27.99 9.24
CA LEU A 730 29.97 28.37 7.83
C LEU A 730 31.42 28.29 7.30
N VAL A 731 32.41 28.64 8.12
CA VAL A 731 33.83 28.49 7.76
C VAL A 731 34.21 27.02 7.59
N ASP A 732 33.75 26.17 8.51
CA ASP A 732 33.96 24.73 8.43
C ASP A 732 33.35 24.20 7.14
N LEU A 733 32.06 24.48 6.88
CA LEU A 733 31.38 24.09 5.64
C LEU A 733 32.10 24.58 4.37
N CYS A 734 32.47 25.87 4.34
CA CYS A 734 33.18 26.49 3.22
C CYS A 734 34.51 25.78 2.89
N SER A 735 35.12 25.11 3.87
CA SER A 735 36.45 24.50 3.75
C SER A 735 36.39 22.99 3.57
N SER A 736 35.48 22.30 4.26
CA SER A 736 35.50 20.85 4.42
C SER A 736 34.34 20.11 3.73
N SER A 737 33.21 20.77 3.42
CA SER A 737 32.03 20.09 2.83
C SER A 737 32.36 19.46 1.48
N LEU A 738 31.80 18.30 1.14
CA LEU A 738 31.99 17.73 -0.20
C LEU A 738 31.09 18.41 -1.25
N SER A 739 29.98 19.01 -0.82
CA SER A 739 29.10 19.80 -1.69
C SER A 739 29.76 21.11 -2.09
N LYS A 740 30.01 21.29 -3.39
CA LYS A 740 30.43 22.59 -3.96
C LYS A 740 29.38 23.66 -3.69
N MET A 741 28.11 23.28 -3.66
CA MET A 741 26.98 24.16 -3.46
C MET A 741 26.90 24.64 -2.00
N ALA A 742 27.05 23.75 -1.03
CA ALA A 742 27.13 24.13 0.38
C ALA A 742 28.32 25.06 0.66
N ARG A 743 29.50 24.78 0.07
CA ARG A 743 30.66 25.69 0.14
C ARG A 743 30.34 27.07 -0.43
N PHE A 744 29.67 27.09 -1.59
CA PHE A 744 29.28 28.34 -2.25
C PHE A 744 28.31 29.14 -1.39
N MET A 745 27.21 28.55 -0.93
CA MET A 745 26.23 29.21 -0.06
C MET A 745 26.88 29.71 1.24
N ALA A 746 27.77 28.93 1.85
CA ALA A 746 28.50 29.34 3.04
C ALA A 746 29.42 30.55 2.78
N ALA A 747 30.12 30.57 1.65
CA ALA A 747 30.94 31.71 1.24
C ALA A 747 30.09 32.97 1.00
N LEU A 748 28.91 32.84 0.38
CA LEU A 748 27.99 33.96 0.16
C LEU A 748 27.40 34.49 1.48
N ALA A 749 27.03 33.60 2.41
CA ALA A 749 26.56 33.97 3.75
C ALA A 749 27.63 34.78 4.50
N LEU A 750 28.87 34.27 4.54
CA LEU A 750 30.00 34.96 5.16
C LEU A 750 30.29 36.31 4.48
N ALA A 751 30.17 36.40 3.15
CA ALA A 751 30.36 37.64 2.41
C ALA A 751 29.28 38.68 2.77
N TYR A 752 28.00 38.28 2.87
CA TYR A 752 26.91 39.17 3.31
C TYR A 752 27.08 39.63 4.76
N MET A 753 27.59 38.77 5.64
CA MET A 753 27.83 39.16 7.04
C MET A 753 28.90 40.25 7.14
N PHE A 754 29.95 40.20 6.32
CA PHE A 754 31.13 41.06 6.48
C PHE A 754 31.32 42.11 5.37
N ASP A 755 30.27 42.41 4.59
CA ASP A 755 30.30 43.45 3.54
C ASP A 755 30.22 44.90 4.05
N GLY A 756 30.06 45.08 5.36
CA GLY A 756 30.01 46.37 6.06
C GLY A 756 28.62 46.76 6.57
N ARG A 757 27.54 46.22 5.99
CA ARG A 757 26.17 46.62 6.37
C ARG A 757 25.77 46.17 7.78
N MET A 758 26.27 45.02 8.23
CA MET A 758 26.08 44.56 9.60
C MET A 758 26.77 45.49 10.60
N ASP A 759 27.96 46.01 10.26
CA ASP A 759 28.73 46.89 11.14
C ASP A 759 28.01 48.23 11.35
N GLU A 760 27.46 48.80 10.27
CA GLU A 760 26.62 50.01 10.33
C GLU A 760 25.38 49.78 11.21
N PHE A 761 24.74 48.62 11.09
CA PHE A 761 23.57 48.26 11.89
C PHE A 761 23.92 48.05 13.38
N ALA A 762 25.01 47.33 13.67
CA ALA A 762 25.49 47.08 15.03
C ALA A 762 25.83 48.39 15.75
N LEU A 763 26.40 49.38 15.06
CA LEU A 763 26.67 50.71 15.60
C LEU A 763 25.39 51.48 15.98
N LEU A 764 24.31 51.31 15.20
CA LEU A 764 23.01 51.95 15.44
C LEU A 764 22.20 51.28 16.58
N GLY A 765 22.40 49.98 16.83
CA GLY A 765 21.62 49.17 17.77
C GLY A 765 22.05 49.21 19.24
N THR A 766 23.16 49.87 19.59
CA THR A 766 23.77 49.86 20.95
C THR A 766 23.04 50.69 22.03
N SER A 767 21.74 50.98 21.85
CA SER A 767 20.96 51.81 22.80
C SER A 767 19.83 51.09 23.56
N SER A 768 19.63 49.77 23.42
CA SER A 768 18.63 49.06 24.26
C SER A 768 18.98 47.60 24.55
N GLU A 769 19.22 47.35 25.84
CA GLU A 769 19.11 46.10 26.63
C GLU A 769 19.86 44.81 26.20
N GLY A 770 20.83 44.40 27.04
CA GLY A 770 20.99 42.99 27.44
C GLY A 770 22.31 42.27 27.07
N VAL A 771 23.28 42.30 27.99
CA VAL A 771 24.40 41.35 28.22
C VAL A 771 24.97 40.62 26.99
N SER A 772 25.86 41.29 26.26
CA SER A 772 26.63 40.70 25.15
C SER A 772 27.76 39.80 25.66
N LYS A 773 27.74 38.51 25.27
CA LYS A 773 28.98 37.74 25.11
C LYS A 773 29.83 38.51 24.08
N SER A 774 30.99 39.03 24.48
CA SER A 774 31.85 39.80 23.58
C SER A 774 32.49 38.88 22.53
N VAL A 775 31.75 38.56 21.45
CA VAL A 775 32.32 37.91 20.27
C VAL A 775 33.24 38.91 19.58
N SER A 776 34.49 38.55 19.34
CA SER A 776 35.43 39.40 18.60
C SER A 776 35.01 39.44 17.13
N LEU A 777 34.21 40.45 16.75
CA LEU A 777 33.76 40.68 15.37
C LEU A 777 34.94 40.75 14.39
N ASP A 778 36.06 41.35 14.80
CA ASP A 778 37.29 41.43 13.99
C ASP A 778 37.99 40.08 13.81
N GLY A 779 37.94 39.20 14.83
CA GLY A 779 38.42 37.83 14.72
C GLY A 779 37.58 37.03 13.73
N ALA A 780 36.26 37.12 13.87
CA ALA A 780 35.30 36.46 12.99
C ALA A 780 35.43 36.95 11.53
N ARG A 781 35.58 38.26 11.30
CA ARG A 781 35.81 38.83 9.97
C ARG A 781 37.07 38.29 9.31
N ARG A 782 38.20 38.29 10.03
CA ARG A 782 39.47 37.78 9.48
C ARG A 782 39.39 36.31 9.10
N MET A 783 38.74 35.51 9.94
CA MET A 783 38.50 34.09 9.66
C MET A 783 37.62 33.93 8.42
N ALA A 784 36.46 34.58 8.38
CA ALA A 784 35.54 34.52 7.25
C ALA A 784 36.22 34.88 5.92
N LEU A 785 36.94 36.01 5.87
CA LEU A 785 37.62 36.46 4.66
C LEU A 785 38.71 35.47 4.20
N LYS A 786 39.50 34.93 5.13
CA LYS A 786 40.52 33.92 4.80
C LYS A 786 39.92 32.68 4.11
N HIS A 787 38.77 32.21 4.60
CA HIS A 787 38.13 31.01 4.07
C HIS A 787 37.35 31.27 2.77
N ILE A 788 36.76 32.46 2.61
CA ILE A 788 36.22 32.91 1.31
C ILE A 788 37.33 32.94 0.25
N GLU A 789 38.50 33.49 0.58
CA GLU A 789 39.65 33.55 -0.33
C GLU A 789 40.11 32.13 -0.72
N ALA A 790 40.27 31.24 0.26
CA ALA A 790 40.63 29.85 0.00
C ALA A 790 39.61 29.14 -0.92
N PHE A 791 38.31 29.34 -0.69
CA PHE A 791 37.24 28.80 -1.53
C PHE A 791 37.34 29.29 -2.99
N ILE A 792 37.51 30.59 -3.21
CA ILE A 792 37.64 31.15 -4.56
C ILE A 792 38.87 30.57 -5.29
N LEU A 793 39.97 30.43 -4.57
CA LEU A 793 41.21 29.89 -5.12
C LEU A 793 41.10 28.42 -5.53
N MET A 794 40.16 27.65 -4.97
CA MET A 794 39.90 26.28 -5.43
C MET A 794 39.43 26.21 -6.90
N PHE A 795 38.75 27.25 -7.38
CA PHE A 795 38.27 27.35 -8.76
C PHE A 795 39.26 28.08 -9.68
N SER A 796 40.43 28.44 -9.15
CA SER A 796 41.44 29.19 -9.87
C SER A 796 42.51 28.23 -10.41
N ASP A 797 42.37 27.83 -11.68
CA ASP A 797 43.40 27.07 -12.39
C ASP A 797 44.54 28.01 -12.83
N PRO A 798 45.78 27.87 -12.31
CA PRO A 798 46.88 28.78 -12.64
C PRO A 798 47.17 28.87 -14.14
N HIS A 799 46.99 27.77 -14.88
CA HIS A 799 47.25 27.75 -16.32
C HIS A 799 46.14 28.47 -17.10
N GLY A 800 44.88 28.10 -16.89
CA GLY A 800 43.73 28.73 -17.53
C GLY A 800 43.61 30.22 -17.21
N PHE A 801 43.88 30.62 -15.96
CA PHE A 801 43.81 32.03 -15.55
C PHE A 801 44.97 32.83 -16.15
N ALA A 802 46.18 32.27 -16.27
CA ALA A 802 47.29 32.92 -16.96
C ALA A 802 46.96 33.17 -18.45
N VAL A 803 46.37 32.18 -19.13
CA VAL A 803 45.95 32.31 -20.54
C VAL A 803 44.83 33.34 -20.70
N ALA A 804 43.81 33.31 -19.84
CA ALA A 804 42.71 34.29 -19.82
C ALA A 804 43.15 35.70 -19.42
N SER A 805 44.28 35.83 -18.70
CA SER A 805 44.87 37.12 -18.37
C SER A 805 45.58 37.76 -19.58
N ALA A 806 46.29 36.94 -20.35
CA ALA A 806 47.13 37.35 -21.48
C ALA A 806 46.34 37.55 -22.79
N SER A 807 45.20 36.86 -22.94
CA SER A 807 44.33 36.94 -24.12
C SER A 807 42.88 37.13 -23.72
N SER A 808 42.20 38.09 -24.35
CA SER A 808 40.74 38.28 -24.21
C SER A 808 39.94 37.41 -25.19
N ALA A 809 40.56 36.39 -25.79
CA ALA A 809 39.91 35.51 -26.74
C ALA A 809 38.74 34.73 -26.08
N PRO A 810 37.58 34.58 -26.76
CA PRO A 810 36.42 33.88 -26.21
C PRO A 810 36.70 32.45 -25.75
N ALA A 811 37.62 31.75 -26.42
CA ALA A 811 38.00 30.38 -26.08
C ALA A 811 38.66 30.26 -24.69
N ALA A 812 39.56 31.20 -24.34
CA ALA A 812 40.26 31.20 -23.06
C ALA A 812 39.31 31.47 -21.88
N LEU A 813 38.36 32.40 -22.05
CA LEU A 813 37.35 32.68 -21.03
C LEU A 813 36.37 31.51 -20.86
N THR A 814 36.02 30.82 -21.96
CA THR A 814 35.11 29.65 -21.91
C THR A 814 35.73 28.50 -21.11
N GLN A 815 37.02 28.22 -21.30
CA GLN A 815 37.73 27.20 -20.54
C GLN A 815 37.69 27.47 -19.03
N VAL A 816 37.86 28.74 -18.63
CA VAL A 816 37.73 29.15 -17.23
C VAL A 816 36.28 29.05 -16.74
N THR A 817 35.29 29.43 -17.55
CA THR A 817 33.86 29.28 -17.21
C THR A 817 33.51 27.82 -16.91
N GLU A 818 33.98 26.87 -17.73
CA GLU A 818 33.70 25.43 -17.49
C GLU A 818 34.40 24.91 -16.23
N GLY A 819 35.65 25.29 -15.99
CA GLY A 819 36.39 24.88 -14.78
C GLY A 819 35.85 25.49 -13.48
N THR A 820 35.17 26.63 -13.58
CA THR A 820 34.61 27.37 -12.42
C THR A 820 33.15 27.07 -12.15
N ARG A 821 32.46 26.35 -13.05
CA ARG A 821 31.02 26.11 -12.99
C ARG A 821 30.62 25.26 -11.78
N ILE A 822 29.65 25.75 -11.02
CA ILE A 822 28.87 24.99 -10.05
C ILE A 822 27.53 24.71 -10.73
N GLN A 823 27.27 23.45 -11.05
CA GLN A 823 26.14 23.07 -11.90
C GLN A 823 24.81 23.41 -11.21
N GLU A 824 24.75 23.19 -9.91
CA GLU A 824 23.59 23.37 -9.05
C GLU A 824 23.24 24.85 -8.85
N ALA A 825 24.23 25.74 -8.92
CA ALA A 825 24.04 27.18 -8.75
C ALA A 825 23.11 27.80 -9.81
N GLY A 826 22.95 27.14 -10.97
CA GLY A 826 22.01 27.56 -12.01
C GLY A 826 20.52 27.45 -11.60
N HIS A 827 20.21 26.67 -10.55
CA HIS A 827 18.86 26.53 -10.01
C HIS A 827 18.50 27.59 -8.96
N LEU A 828 19.49 28.33 -8.44
CA LEU A 828 19.22 29.43 -7.52
C LEU A 828 18.54 30.57 -8.25
N ARG A 829 17.57 31.21 -7.59
CA ARG A 829 16.91 32.41 -8.09
C ARG A 829 17.18 33.56 -7.14
N CYS A 830 17.83 34.61 -7.63
CA CYS A 830 18.09 35.82 -6.88
C CYS A 830 17.05 36.91 -7.21
N SER A 831 16.68 37.69 -6.21
CA SER A 831 15.96 38.96 -6.34
C SER A 831 16.86 40.06 -6.89
N GLY A 832 16.25 41.15 -7.38
CA GLY A 832 17.00 42.34 -7.80
C GLY A 832 17.81 42.97 -6.66
N SER A 833 17.37 42.80 -5.42
CA SER A 833 18.06 43.33 -4.23
C SER A 833 19.36 42.56 -3.92
N GLU A 834 19.35 41.23 -4.10
CA GLU A 834 20.52 40.37 -3.93
C GLU A 834 21.55 40.60 -5.04
N ILE A 835 21.10 40.63 -6.29
CA ILE A 835 21.95 41.01 -7.43
C ILE A 835 22.54 42.40 -7.20
N GLY A 836 21.73 43.37 -6.78
CA GLY A 836 22.19 44.72 -6.46
C GLY A 836 23.23 44.76 -5.34
N ARG A 837 23.10 43.88 -4.33
CA ARG A 837 24.08 43.77 -3.24
C ARG A 837 25.43 43.24 -3.72
N PHE A 838 25.45 42.20 -4.56
CA PHE A 838 26.69 41.73 -5.18
C PHE A 838 27.34 42.80 -6.06
N VAL A 839 26.55 43.53 -6.85
CA VAL A 839 27.05 44.64 -7.67
C VAL A 839 27.65 45.76 -6.81
N ALA A 840 27.05 46.08 -5.66
CA ALA A 840 27.63 47.02 -4.70
C ALA A 840 28.94 46.48 -4.09
N MET A 841 28.99 45.18 -3.78
CA MET A 841 30.15 44.51 -3.20
C MET A 841 31.39 44.52 -4.12
N LEU A 842 31.22 44.61 -5.44
CA LEU A 842 32.33 44.84 -6.38
C LEU A 842 33.11 46.16 -6.12
N ARG A 843 32.52 47.10 -5.37
CA ARG A 843 33.16 48.36 -4.95
C ARG A 843 33.70 48.32 -3.52
N ASN A 844 33.55 47.22 -2.79
CA ASN A 844 33.99 47.07 -1.41
C ASN A 844 35.53 47.24 -1.30
N PRO A 845 36.09 47.81 -0.22
CA PRO A 845 37.55 47.92 -0.07
C PRO A 845 38.28 46.56 -0.02
N SER A 846 37.63 45.50 0.47
CA SER A 846 38.20 44.15 0.53
C SER A 846 38.29 43.52 -0.86
N SER A 847 39.52 43.19 -1.28
CA SER A 847 39.79 42.47 -2.53
C SER A 847 39.12 41.10 -2.60
N ILE A 848 39.04 40.41 -1.45
CA ILE A 848 38.41 39.10 -1.30
C ILE A 848 36.91 39.18 -1.58
N LEU A 849 36.22 40.18 -1.03
CA LEU A 849 34.79 40.37 -1.26
C LEU A 849 34.48 40.76 -2.71
N LYS A 850 35.36 41.54 -3.38
CA LYS A 850 35.24 41.80 -4.82
C LYS A 850 35.32 40.51 -5.64
N ALA A 851 36.29 39.65 -5.33
CA ALA A 851 36.46 38.37 -6.00
C ALA A 851 35.26 37.45 -5.78
N CYS A 852 34.75 37.38 -4.54
CA CYS A 852 33.56 36.61 -4.18
C CYS A 852 32.32 37.10 -4.95
N ALA A 853 32.06 38.41 -4.97
CA ALA A 853 30.95 38.99 -5.69
C ALA A 853 31.04 38.75 -7.21
N ALA A 854 32.23 38.89 -7.80
CA ALA A 854 32.44 38.60 -9.22
C ALA A 854 32.22 37.11 -9.54
N PHE A 855 32.68 36.21 -8.66
CA PHE A 855 32.46 34.77 -8.78
C PHE A 855 30.97 34.41 -8.66
N ALA A 856 30.24 34.97 -7.69
CA ALA A 856 28.81 34.73 -7.52
C ALA A 856 28.01 35.16 -8.77
N LEU A 857 28.25 36.38 -9.25
CA LEU A 857 27.62 36.90 -10.46
C LEU A 857 27.99 36.09 -11.71
N LEU A 858 29.19 35.50 -11.76
CA LEU A 858 29.57 34.57 -12.82
C LEU A 858 28.64 33.37 -12.79
N GLN A 859 28.50 32.68 -11.64
CA GLN A 859 27.65 31.48 -11.52
C GLN A 859 26.21 31.77 -11.96
N PHE A 860 25.65 32.91 -11.55
CA PHE A 860 24.27 33.30 -11.87
C PHE A 860 24.04 33.68 -13.34
N THR A 861 25.09 33.87 -14.13
CA THR A 861 24.98 34.30 -15.55
C THR A 861 25.52 33.28 -16.53
N ILE A 862 26.02 32.12 -16.08
CA ILE A 862 26.55 31.07 -16.96
C ILE A 862 25.46 30.67 -17.99
N PRO A 863 25.77 30.67 -19.31
CA PRO A 863 24.85 30.19 -20.34
C PRO A 863 24.39 28.75 -20.09
N GLY A 864 23.09 28.50 -20.26
CA GLY A 864 22.45 27.22 -19.96
C GLY A 864 21.94 27.06 -18.51
N GLY A 865 22.18 28.04 -17.62
CA GLY A 865 21.55 28.06 -16.30
C GLY A 865 20.06 28.41 -16.37
N ARG A 866 19.23 27.75 -15.54
CA ARG A 866 17.76 27.87 -15.55
C ARG A 866 17.27 29.32 -15.41
N HIS A 867 17.92 30.10 -14.56
CA HIS A 867 17.55 31.49 -14.29
C HIS A 867 18.57 32.51 -14.85
N ALA A 868 19.51 32.09 -15.70
CA ALA A 868 20.61 32.94 -16.16
C ALA A 868 20.13 34.21 -16.89
N MET A 869 19.12 34.07 -17.75
CA MET A 869 18.48 35.20 -18.45
C MET A 869 17.82 36.19 -17.50
N HIS A 870 17.13 35.68 -16.48
CA HIS A 870 16.49 36.50 -15.46
C HIS A 870 17.53 37.32 -14.69
N HIS A 871 18.59 36.67 -14.22
CA HIS A 871 19.67 37.36 -13.52
C HIS A 871 20.40 38.36 -14.40
N ALA A 872 20.64 38.04 -15.68
CA ALA A 872 21.25 38.97 -16.63
C ALA A 872 20.41 40.27 -16.77
N SER A 873 19.09 40.15 -16.84
CA SER A 873 18.18 41.30 -16.82
C SER A 873 18.27 42.11 -15.52
N LEU A 874 18.25 41.44 -14.36
CA LEU A 874 18.41 42.10 -13.06
C LEU A 874 19.75 42.84 -12.94
N MET A 875 20.83 42.25 -13.46
CA MET A 875 22.16 42.86 -13.48
C MET A 875 22.23 44.10 -14.36
N GLN A 876 21.55 44.09 -15.52
CA GLN A 876 21.45 45.27 -16.38
C GLN A 876 20.70 46.40 -15.67
N ASN A 877 19.56 46.09 -15.04
CA ASN A 877 18.77 47.04 -14.27
C ASN A 877 19.56 47.63 -13.08
N ALA A 878 20.41 46.82 -12.46
CA ALA A 878 21.32 47.27 -11.39
C ALA A 878 22.55 48.07 -11.89
N GLY A 879 22.70 48.28 -13.20
CA GLY A 879 23.84 49.00 -13.78
C GLY A 879 25.17 48.25 -13.64
N ALA A 880 25.14 46.92 -13.53
CA ALA A 880 26.31 46.09 -13.23
C ALA A 880 27.42 46.22 -14.27
N ALA A 881 27.10 46.40 -15.56
CA ALA A 881 28.07 46.45 -16.65
C ALA A 881 29.12 47.56 -16.48
N ARG A 882 28.78 48.70 -15.86
CA ARG A 882 29.74 49.78 -15.59
C ARG A 882 30.70 49.38 -14.46
N VAL A 883 30.18 48.74 -13.42
CA VAL A 883 30.98 48.31 -12.25
C VAL A 883 31.90 47.17 -12.62
N LEU A 884 31.39 46.19 -13.38
CA LEU A 884 32.16 45.05 -13.89
C LEU A 884 33.30 45.48 -14.82
N ARG A 885 33.07 46.45 -15.72
CA ARG A 885 34.14 47.02 -16.56
C ARG A 885 35.24 47.66 -15.70
N GLY A 886 34.86 48.38 -14.65
CA GLY A 886 35.81 48.93 -13.67
C GLY A 886 36.59 47.84 -12.92
N ALA A 887 35.91 46.78 -12.50
CA ALA A 887 36.54 45.64 -11.83
C ALA A 887 37.51 44.89 -12.75
N ALA A 888 37.13 44.62 -14.00
CA ALA A 888 37.94 43.96 -15.01
C ALA A 888 39.22 44.74 -15.39
N ALA A 889 39.16 46.07 -15.36
CA ALA A 889 40.26 46.97 -15.69
C ALA A 889 41.12 47.39 -14.48
N SER A 890 40.74 47.03 -13.26
CA SER A 890 41.41 47.50 -12.04
C SER A 890 42.85 46.98 -11.94
N ALA A 891 43.83 47.88 -11.83
CA ALA A 891 45.24 47.51 -11.66
C ALA A 891 45.53 46.85 -10.29
N THR A 892 44.68 47.09 -9.30
CA THR A 892 44.87 46.66 -7.89
C THR A 892 43.93 45.54 -7.46
N ALA A 893 43.03 45.08 -8.32
CA ALA A 893 42.15 43.94 -8.03
C ALA A 893 42.86 42.59 -8.22
N PRO A 894 42.46 41.53 -7.48
CA PRO A 894 42.95 40.17 -7.68
C PRO A 894 42.74 39.69 -9.11
N LEU A 895 43.59 38.77 -9.56
CA LEU A 895 43.53 38.21 -10.92
C LEU A 895 42.17 37.55 -11.18
N GLU A 896 41.68 36.83 -10.18
CA GLU A 896 40.42 36.10 -10.18
C GLU A 896 39.24 37.05 -10.39
N ALA A 897 39.18 38.12 -9.59
CA ALA A 897 38.13 39.13 -9.69
C ALA A 897 38.07 39.77 -11.08
N LYS A 898 39.23 40.01 -11.71
CA LYS A 898 39.34 40.60 -13.05
C LYS A 898 38.85 39.64 -14.12
N ILE A 899 39.24 38.37 -14.03
CA ILE A 899 38.84 37.33 -15.01
C ILE A 899 37.35 37.02 -14.88
N PHE A 900 36.83 36.83 -13.66
CA PHE A 900 35.40 36.59 -13.44
C PHE A 900 34.56 37.76 -13.95
N ALA A 901 34.96 39.02 -13.70
CA ALA A 901 34.25 40.18 -14.22
C ALA A 901 34.22 40.24 -15.76
N ARG A 902 35.29 39.80 -16.45
CA ARG A 902 35.31 39.68 -17.92
C ARG A 902 34.33 38.60 -18.41
N ILE A 903 34.28 37.46 -17.73
CA ILE A 903 33.35 36.37 -18.05
C ILE A 903 31.91 36.84 -17.88
N VAL A 904 31.58 37.51 -16.77
CA VAL A 904 30.24 38.03 -16.51
C VAL A 904 29.82 39.03 -17.59
N LEU A 905 30.71 39.95 -18.00
CA LEU A 905 30.42 40.90 -19.09
C LEU A 905 30.09 40.18 -20.40
N ARG A 906 30.88 39.15 -20.75
CA ARG A 906 30.61 38.32 -21.93
C ARG A 906 29.27 37.59 -21.81
N ASN A 907 28.95 37.02 -20.65
CA ASN A 907 27.67 36.35 -20.42
C ASN A 907 26.50 37.33 -20.61
N LEU A 908 26.62 38.56 -20.10
CA LEU A 908 25.60 39.60 -20.30
C LEU A 908 25.43 39.97 -21.78
N GLU A 909 26.52 40.06 -22.55
CA GLU A 909 26.48 40.29 -24.01
C GLU A 909 25.81 39.12 -24.75
N TYR A 910 26.13 37.88 -24.38
CA TYR A 910 25.50 36.67 -24.92
C TYR A 910 23.98 36.69 -24.73
N HIS A 911 23.52 36.92 -23.50
CA HIS A 911 22.09 36.99 -23.17
C HIS A 911 21.38 38.18 -23.83
N GLN A 912 22.09 39.28 -24.11
CA GLN A 912 21.55 40.40 -24.89
C GLN A 912 21.34 40.04 -26.36
N THR A 913 22.28 39.33 -26.98
CA THR A 913 22.13 38.86 -28.35
C THR A 913 21.01 37.84 -28.49
N GLU A 914 20.84 36.97 -27.49
CA GLU A 914 19.76 35.98 -27.44
C GLU A 914 18.37 36.65 -27.33
N GLN A 915 18.25 37.70 -26.49
CA GLN A 915 17.02 38.51 -26.38
C GLN A 915 16.66 39.28 -27.66
N GLN A 916 17.62 39.59 -28.52
CA GLN A 916 17.37 40.28 -29.79
C GLN A 916 17.02 39.31 -30.94
N SER A 917 17.25 38.00 -30.74
CA SER A 917 16.98 36.94 -31.71
C SER A 917 15.66 36.18 -31.50
N VAL A 918 14.96 36.45 -30.40
CA VAL A 918 13.61 35.98 -30.05
C VAL A 918 12.63 37.14 -30.25
#